data_AF-A0A2P8PUC6-F1
#
_entry.id   AF-A0A2P8PUC6-F1
#
_cell.length_a   1.000
_cell.length_b   1.000
_cell.length_c   1.000
_cell.angle_alpha   90.00
_cell.angle_beta   90.00
_cell.angle_gamma   90.00
#
_symmetry.space_group_name_H-M   'P 1'
#
loop_
_entity.id
_entity.type
_entity.pdbx_description
1 polymer ?
#
loop_
_entity_poly.entity_id
_entity_poly.type
_entity_poly.pdbx_seq_one_letter_code
_entity_poly.pdbx_strand_id
1 'polypeptide(L)'
;MGTMAELFAGLLEGVSEAVAESTSLQGNHLLELAVPDDAWRQVLCVTYRLERRADVPANSFRLSAQASTPLPFLVQVMTEDQQLINQVDFNGGPPAAAISGSLTSYNGQILHIRMSLDGNPLVFHLDLGQPASAALSGRLLAFTLASRPLPATPENEQWPRSVTRQAFVLGYEDPVTGQITPPCRTMPPALSSSRVRQAFLDLTNLGIRSPKVFPLLSVPTDGAAAQAFRDALGNVDTDAVVAEMHQGRQLTATRTGSGAYTFRFVPDARYTGPRLLLVETYQLTSVPLSYGPGRVIKTFTLLPGERTTMRVSSYRRSSQSIQSTSSVLDSTSDESEREFEQAVTAEQGNSAESSKSFEYNAQASASAKGSWGWGSASASVSGGISGSNSSARQEFAKNLTSAVGKNAARASARREVTVDTSMDMKLEEGEESAVERTIENINTSRTLNFLFRQMNQEYAAVLHLVDVRVAFFSGHSESREEVPLAELDSLLDRVLNVPRTAEVRRQILDLVGATRDLTGNTHPGFVRTQAPDGTELAPAVDPTYTSDYTTPDGRTITLPGIVTAAERHVMRTDGVTVDAFLGEGQGLDAYSTGLQEQALRAQAADNLLKEREADRLQIALEIARDGDQKRAEAFRTLFMPTQIVNQIDHAAVNTAPVNGKPSS
;
A
#
# COMPACT_ATOMS: atom_id res chain seq x y z
N MET A 1 -7.25 18.98 48.63
CA MET A 1 -7.53 18.04 47.53
C MET A 1 -7.72 18.73 46.16
N GLY A 2 -8.08 20.02 46.07
CA GLY A 2 -8.20 20.72 44.78
C GLY A 2 -6.87 21.08 44.08
N THR A 3 -5.79 21.28 44.82
CA THR A 3 -4.52 21.80 44.27
C THR A 3 -3.64 20.77 43.54
N MET A 4 -3.82 19.47 43.76
CA MET A 4 -3.13 18.43 42.96
C MET A 4 -3.82 18.18 41.62
N ALA A 5 -5.15 18.32 41.55
CA ALA A 5 -5.89 18.17 40.30
C ALA A 5 -5.54 19.29 39.30
N GLU A 6 -5.33 20.52 39.79
CA GLU A 6 -4.91 21.67 38.97
C GLU A 6 -3.46 21.56 38.48
N LEU A 7 -2.56 20.97 39.28
CA LEU A 7 -1.17 20.70 38.88
C LEU A 7 -1.06 19.60 37.82
N PHE A 8 -1.98 18.62 37.81
CA PHE A 8 -2.08 17.63 36.73
C PHE A 8 -2.80 18.18 35.49
N ALA A 9 -3.77 19.07 35.65
CA ALA A 9 -4.47 19.71 34.53
C ALA A 9 -3.54 20.64 33.72
N GLY A 10 -2.71 21.45 34.39
CA GLY A 10 -1.75 22.35 33.72
C GLY A 10 -0.60 21.63 32.99
N LEU A 11 -0.37 20.35 33.27
CA LEU A 11 0.59 19.49 32.57
C LEU A 11 -0.01 18.78 31.34
N LEU A 12 -1.34 18.71 31.24
CA LEU A 12 -2.07 18.22 30.08
C LEU A 12 -2.36 19.32 29.06
N GLU A 13 -2.40 20.59 29.47
CA GLU A 13 -2.62 21.75 28.58
C GLU A 13 -1.47 22.04 27.60
N GLY A 14 -0.30 21.40 27.76
CA GLY A 14 0.84 21.50 26.84
C GLY A 14 0.91 20.42 25.76
N VAL A 15 0.11 19.36 25.87
CA VAL A 15 -0.10 18.40 24.78
C VAL A 15 -1.29 18.93 24.00
N SER A 16 -1.05 19.85 23.05
CA SER A 16 -2.09 20.10 22.06
C SER A 16 -2.52 18.75 21.52
N GLU A 17 -3.82 18.49 21.40
CA GLU A 17 -4.36 17.37 20.65
C GLU A 17 -3.77 17.43 19.23
N ALA A 18 -2.56 16.92 19.04
CA ALA A 18 -2.12 16.40 17.78
C ALA A 18 -2.99 15.17 17.58
N VAL A 19 -4.24 15.42 17.19
CA VAL A 19 -5.16 14.40 16.71
C VAL A 19 -4.35 13.67 15.65
N ALA A 20 -4.00 12.42 15.93
CA ALA A 20 -3.19 11.65 15.00
C ALA A 20 -3.83 11.78 13.61
N GLU A 21 -3.04 12.26 12.65
CA GLU A 21 -3.57 12.56 11.32
C GLU A 21 -4.15 11.27 10.73
N SER A 22 -5.30 11.39 10.07
CA SER A 22 -5.89 10.25 9.38
C SER A 22 -4.93 9.76 8.30
N THR A 23 -4.60 8.47 8.32
CA THR A 23 -3.86 7.85 7.23
C THR A 23 -4.84 7.44 6.15
N SER A 24 -4.44 7.57 4.88
CA SER A 24 -5.25 7.04 3.79
C SER A 24 -4.39 6.34 2.74
N LEU A 25 -4.90 5.20 2.26
CA LEU A 25 -4.33 4.43 1.18
C LEU A 25 -5.33 4.31 0.04
N GLN A 26 -4.86 4.30 -1.20
CA GLN A 26 -5.71 4.12 -2.38
C GLN A 26 -5.36 2.84 -3.12
N GLY A 27 -6.34 2.20 -3.74
CA GLY A 27 -6.11 1.14 -4.70
C GLY A 27 -7.31 0.78 -5.55
N ASN A 28 -7.06 -0.06 -6.55
CA ASN A 28 -8.02 -0.29 -7.62
C ASN A 28 -8.62 -1.70 -7.52
N HIS A 29 -9.94 -1.83 -7.71
CA HIS A 29 -10.67 -3.07 -7.92
C HIS A 29 -11.05 -3.19 -9.40
N LEU A 30 -11.03 -4.41 -9.96
CA LEU A 30 -11.26 -4.64 -11.39
C LEU A 30 -12.45 -5.55 -11.59
N LEU A 31 -13.49 -5.03 -12.22
CA LEU A 31 -14.66 -5.81 -12.59
C LEU A 31 -14.65 -6.04 -14.10
N GLU A 32 -14.57 -7.30 -14.52
CA GLU A 32 -14.67 -7.66 -15.93
C GLU A 32 -16.10 -7.49 -16.43
N LEU A 33 -16.28 -6.70 -17.48
CA LEU A 33 -17.56 -6.45 -18.12
C LEU A 33 -17.83 -7.54 -19.16
N ALA A 34 -18.99 -8.20 -19.03
CA ALA A 34 -19.42 -9.20 -20.00
C ALA A 34 -19.91 -8.54 -21.28
N VAL A 35 -18.99 -8.32 -22.22
CA VAL A 35 -19.30 -7.77 -23.54
C VAL A 35 -19.44 -8.93 -24.54
N PRO A 36 -20.58 -9.05 -25.24
CA PRO A 36 -20.77 -10.08 -26.28
C PRO A 36 -19.68 -10.02 -27.36
N ASP A 37 -19.24 -11.18 -27.84
CA ASP A 37 -18.16 -11.26 -28.85
C ASP A 37 -18.49 -10.53 -30.17
N ASP A 38 -19.77 -10.38 -30.52
CA ASP A 38 -20.27 -9.65 -31.68
C ASP A 38 -20.30 -8.12 -31.48
N ALA A 39 -20.17 -7.64 -30.24
CA ALA A 39 -20.17 -6.22 -29.94
C ALA A 39 -18.83 -5.54 -30.23
N TRP A 40 -17.73 -6.29 -30.23
CA TRP A 40 -16.40 -5.76 -30.53
C TRP A 40 -16.25 -5.38 -32.00
N ARG A 41 -15.56 -4.27 -32.28
CA ARG A 41 -15.11 -3.99 -33.64
C ARG A 41 -14.22 -5.11 -34.10
N GLN A 42 -14.59 -5.75 -35.19
CA GLN A 42 -13.79 -6.81 -35.77
C GLN A 42 -12.91 -6.28 -36.89
N VAL A 43 -11.72 -6.87 -37.00
CA VAL A 43 -10.71 -6.59 -38.00
C VAL A 43 -10.16 -7.89 -38.50
N LEU A 44 -9.79 -7.92 -39.77
CA LEU A 44 -9.34 -9.14 -40.42
C LEU A 44 -7.88 -9.38 -40.10
N CYS A 45 -7.59 -10.23 -39.13
CA CYS A 45 -6.24 -10.65 -38.82
C CYS A 45 -5.84 -11.82 -39.71
N VAL A 46 -4.91 -11.59 -40.62
CA VAL A 46 -4.09 -12.60 -41.25
C VAL A 46 -3.06 -13.06 -40.23
N THR A 47 -3.05 -14.33 -39.84
CA THR A 47 -1.92 -14.92 -39.13
C THR A 47 -1.10 -15.76 -40.07
N TYR A 48 0.21 -15.82 -39.90
CA TYR A 48 1.03 -16.79 -40.62
C TYR A 48 1.76 -17.71 -39.65
N ARG A 49 1.89 -18.99 -40.02
CA ARG A 49 2.63 -20.02 -39.30
C ARG A 49 3.60 -20.66 -40.26
N LEU A 50 4.84 -20.81 -39.83
CA LEU A 50 5.81 -21.67 -40.48
C LEU A 50 5.86 -22.98 -39.70
N GLU A 51 5.89 -24.14 -40.36
CA GLU A 51 5.89 -25.44 -39.69
C GLU A 51 6.75 -26.44 -40.46
N ARG A 52 7.70 -27.09 -39.80
CA ARG A 52 8.47 -28.17 -40.44
C ARG A 52 7.58 -29.38 -40.67
N ARG A 53 7.54 -29.87 -41.91
CA ARG A 53 6.63 -30.92 -42.36
C ARG A 53 7.41 -32.02 -43.05
N ALA A 54 7.32 -33.25 -42.55
CA ALA A 54 8.05 -34.39 -43.11
C ALA A 54 7.65 -34.70 -44.57
N ASP A 55 6.45 -34.29 -45.00
CA ASP A 55 5.95 -34.45 -46.36
C ASP A 55 6.36 -33.30 -47.31
N VAL A 56 7.15 -32.32 -46.84
CA VAL A 56 7.68 -31.24 -47.68
C VAL A 56 9.17 -31.52 -47.98
N PRO A 57 9.55 -31.71 -49.26
CA PRO A 57 10.94 -31.97 -49.65
C PRO A 57 11.94 -30.91 -49.13
N ALA A 58 13.18 -31.34 -48.88
CA ALA A 58 14.26 -30.54 -48.27
C ALA A 58 14.81 -29.37 -49.14
N ASN A 59 14.07 -28.91 -50.15
CA ASN A 59 14.37 -27.75 -51.00
C ASN A 59 13.09 -27.09 -51.55
N SER A 60 11.95 -27.40 -50.94
CA SER A 60 10.66 -26.80 -51.28
C SER A 60 9.97 -26.31 -50.02
N PHE A 61 8.94 -25.51 -50.23
CA PHE A 61 8.02 -25.10 -49.19
C PHE A 61 6.60 -25.29 -49.69
N ARG A 62 5.65 -25.35 -48.78
CA ARG A 62 4.23 -25.42 -49.12
C ARG A 62 3.53 -24.17 -48.62
N LEU A 63 2.63 -23.62 -49.44
CA LEU A 63 1.79 -22.49 -49.09
C LEU A 63 0.39 -23.01 -48.78
N SER A 64 -0.16 -22.67 -47.61
CA SER A 64 -1.55 -22.95 -47.25
C SER A 64 -2.24 -21.65 -46.87
N ALA A 65 -3.53 -21.55 -47.13
CA ALA A 65 -4.36 -20.43 -46.72
C ALA A 65 -5.70 -20.94 -46.21
N GLN A 66 -6.12 -20.49 -45.03
CA GLN A 66 -7.40 -20.81 -44.42
C GLN A 66 -8.08 -19.51 -44.01
N ALA A 67 -9.41 -19.42 -44.12
CA ALA A 67 -10.16 -18.36 -43.44
C ALA A 67 -11.12 -18.93 -42.43
N SER A 68 -11.25 -18.27 -41.27
CA SER A 68 -12.33 -18.55 -40.31
C SER A 68 -13.65 -17.89 -40.71
N THR A 69 -13.60 -16.92 -41.63
CA THR A 69 -14.76 -16.27 -42.23
C THR A 69 -14.87 -16.64 -43.71
N PRO A 70 -16.09 -16.77 -44.27
CA PRO A 70 -16.30 -17.11 -45.68
C PRO A 70 -16.06 -15.89 -46.57
N LEU A 71 -14.84 -15.35 -46.53
CA LEU A 71 -14.41 -14.23 -47.37
C LEU A 71 -13.47 -14.77 -48.45
N PRO A 72 -13.69 -14.45 -49.73
CA PRO A 72 -12.75 -14.80 -50.77
C PRO A 72 -11.48 -13.96 -50.61
N PHE A 73 -10.30 -14.60 -50.71
CA PHE A 73 -9.03 -13.88 -50.69
C PHE A 73 -7.96 -14.60 -51.51
N LEU A 74 -7.09 -13.83 -52.15
CA LEU A 74 -5.94 -14.32 -52.92
C LEU A 74 -4.66 -14.01 -52.16
N VAL A 75 -3.79 -15.00 -51.93
CA VAL A 75 -2.45 -14.81 -51.35
C VAL A 75 -1.40 -15.00 -52.43
N GLN A 76 -0.52 -14.03 -52.62
CA GLN A 76 0.62 -14.09 -53.52
C GLN A 76 1.90 -13.87 -52.72
N VAL A 77 2.88 -14.76 -52.87
CA VAL A 77 4.22 -14.62 -52.27
C VAL A 77 5.17 -14.22 -53.38
N MET A 78 5.90 -13.13 -53.18
CA MET A 78 6.79 -12.52 -54.16
C MET A 78 8.18 -12.27 -53.57
N THR A 79 9.20 -12.22 -54.42
CA THR A 79 10.56 -11.80 -54.04
C THR A 79 10.64 -10.28 -53.81
N GLU A 80 11.79 -9.80 -53.30
CA GLU A 80 12.11 -8.36 -53.20
C GLU A 80 11.98 -7.63 -54.55
N ASP A 81 12.36 -8.28 -55.63
CA ASP A 81 12.21 -7.79 -57.01
C ASP A 81 10.78 -7.94 -57.57
N GLN A 82 9.78 -8.20 -56.71
CA GLN A 82 8.37 -8.44 -57.06
C GLN A 82 8.12 -9.61 -58.02
N GLN A 83 9.04 -10.59 -58.11
CA GLN A 83 8.77 -11.81 -58.90
C GLN A 83 7.85 -12.73 -58.11
N LEU A 84 6.74 -13.15 -58.74
CA LEU A 84 5.79 -14.08 -58.14
C LEU A 84 6.44 -15.46 -57.93
N ILE A 85 6.53 -15.88 -56.67
CA ILE A 85 7.04 -17.20 -56.27
C ILE A 85 5.90 -18.22 -56.28
N ASN A 86 4.78 -17.89 -55.64
CA ASN A 86 3.63 -18.77 -55.50
C ASN A 86 2.33 -17.99 -55.23
N GLN A 87 1.18 -18.56 -55.53
CA GLN A 87 -0.11 -17.98 -55.19
C GLN A 87 -1.16 -19.04 -54.82
N VAL A 88 -2.06 -18.68 -53.90
CA VAL A 88 -3.21 -19.50 -53.49
C VAL A 88 -4.46 -18.62 -53.55
N ASP A 89 -5.43 -19.04 -54.35
CA ASP A 89 -6.74 -18.42 -54.44
C ASP A 89 -7.73 -19.14 -53.52
N PHE A 90 -8.39 -18.40 -52.64
CA PHE A 90 -9.38 -18.91 -51.71
C PHE A 90 -10.74 -18.32 -52.05
N ASN A 91 -11.63 -19.12 -52.64
CA ASN A 91 -12.97 -18.69 -53.07
C ASN A 91 -14.06 -18.93 -52.00
N GLY A 92 -13.73 -18.84 -50.71
CA GLY A 92 -14.71 -18.96 -49.62
C GLY A 92 -15.19 -20.39 -49.30
N GLY A 93 -14.54 -21.43 -49.86
CA GLY A 93 -14.82 -22.85 -49.56
C GLY A 93 -14.05 -23.39 -48.34
N PRO A 94 -14.23 -24.66 -47.93
CA PRO A 94 -13.38 -25.31 -46.91
C PRO A 94 -11.88 -25.21 -47.27
N PRO A 95 -10.94 -25.32 -46.29
CA PRO A 95 -9.52 -24.99 -46.47
C PRO A 95 -8.97 -25.50 -47.80
N ALA A 96 -8.53 -24.56 -48.65
CA ALA A 96 -8.04 -24.88 -49.98
C ALA A 96 -6.77 -25.74 -49.86
N ALA A 97 -6.67 -26.77 -50.71
CA ALA A 97 -5.54 -27.67 -50.75
C ALA A 97 -4.23 -26.89 -50.94
N ALA A 98 -3.25 -27.18 -50.09
CA ALA A 98 -2.00 -26.45 -50.01
C ALA A 98 -1.15 -26.62 -51.30
N ILE A 99 -0.66 -25.51 -51.85
CA ILE A 99 0.08 -25.46 -53.12
C ILE A 99 1.59 -25.45 -52.83
N SER A 100 2.36 -26.31 -53.49
CA SER A 100 3.81 -26.42 -53.26
C SER A 100 4.58 -25.42 -54.13
N GLY A 101 5.59 -24.75 -53.56
CA GLY A 101 6.49 -23.82 -54.26
C GLY A 101 7.97 -24.19 -54.05
N SER A 102 8.84 -23.76 -54.95
CA SER A 102 10.30 -23.93 -54.83
C SER A 102 10.99 -22.57 -54.81
N LEU A 103 11.99 -22.43 -53.93
CA LEU A 103 12.78 -21.21 -53.70
C LEU A 103 14.27 -21.44 -54.02
N THR A 104 14.57 -22.35 -54.94
CA THR A 104 15.90 -22.94 -55.16
C THR A 104 17.03 -21.95 -55.46
N SER A 105 16.74 -20.67 -55.75
CA SER A 105 17.76 -19.65 -56.06
C SER A 105 17.61 -18.31 -55.32
N TYR A 106 16.62 -18.14 -54.44
CA TYR A 106 16.41 -16.83 -53.80
C TYR A 106 17.22 -16.69 -52.50
N ASN A 107 18.17 -15.76 -52.52
CA ASN A 107 19.06 -15.45 -51.39
C ASN A 107 18.60 -14.24 -50.55
N GLY A 108 17.53 -13.56 -50.95
CA GLY A 108 16.95 -12.46 -50.17
C GLY A 108 16.37 -12.94 -48.85
N GLN A 109 16.34 -12.06 -47.86
CA GLN A 109 15.82 -12.34 -46.51
C GLN A 109 14.35 -11.93 -46.36
N ILE A 110 13.87 -11.07 -47.25
CA ILE A 110 12.52 -10.49 -47.22
C ILE A 110 11.65 -11.14 -48.28
N LEU A 111 10.41 -11.50 -47.92
CA LEU A 111 9.36 -11.89 -48.85
C LEU A 111 8.25 -10.83 -48.85
N HIS A 112 7.77 -10.46 -50.04
CA HIS A 112 6.58 -9.63 -50.18
C HIS A 112 5.36 -10.52 -50.31
N ILE A 113 4.40 -10.36 -49.41
CA ILE A 113 3.15 -11.10 -49.44
C ILE A 113 2.04 -10.13 -49.79
N ARG A 114 1.40 -10.38 -50.93
CA ARG A 114 0.26 -9.61 -51.41
C ARG A 114 -1.01 -10.41 -51.20
N MET A 115 -1.91 -9.91 -50.38
CA MET A 115 -3.23 -10.47 -50.15
C MET A 115 -4.31 -9.58 -50.76
N SER A 116 -5.18 -10.11 -51.60
CA SER A 116 -6.33 -9.35 -52.12
C SER A 116 -7.59 -9.77 -51.37
N LEU A 117 -8.21 -8.84 -50.63
CA LEU A 117 -9.44 -9.06 -49.88
C LEU A 117 -10.55 -8.18 -50.47
N ASP A 118 -11.63 -8.79 -50.98
CA ASP A 118 -12.73 -8.07 -51.65
C ASP A 118 -12.23 -7.07 -52.73
N GLY A 119 -11.14 -7.42 -53.44
CA GLY A 119 -10.52 -6.59 -54.48
C GLY A 119 -9.52 -5.54 -53.99
N ASN A 120 -9.35 -5.37 -52.67
CA ASN A 120 -8.36 -4.45 -52.10
C ASN A 120 -7.03 -5.19 -51.83
N PRO A 121 -5.91 -4.76 -52.44
CA PRO A 121 -4.61 -5.37 -52.21
C PRO A 121 -3.99 -4.88 -50.89
N LEU A 122 -3.62 -5.82 -50.04
CA LEU A 122 -2.82 -5.66 -48.83
C LEU A 122 -1.43 -6.21 -49.13
N VAL A 123 -0.38 -5.42 -48.94
CA VAL A 123 0.99 -5.87 -49.14
C VAL A 123 1.73 -5.79 -47.82
N PHE A 124 2.41 -6.87 -47.44
CA PHE A 124 3.22 -6.91 -46.23
C PHE A 124 4.56 -7.62 -46.48
N HIS A 125 5.53 -7.33 -45.63
CA HIS A 125 6.90 -7.80 -45.74
C HIS A 125 7.18 -8.80 -44.62
N LEU A 126 7.69 -9.97 -44.98
CA LEU A 126 8.13 -11.00 -44.04
C LEU A 126 9.66 -11.08 -44.07
N ASP A 127 10.31 -10.55 -43.03
CA ASP A 127 11.75 -10.68 -42.82
C ASP A 127 12.04 -11.98 -42.05
N LEU A 128 12.81 -12.86 -42.67
CA LEU A 128 13.10 -14.19 -42.14
C LEU A 128 14.40 -14.22 -41.31
N GLY A 129 15.16 -13.12 -41.25
CA GLY A 129 16.43 -13.00 -40.53
C GLY A 129 17.57 -13.88 -41.06
N GLN A 130 17.31 -14.68 -42.08
CA GLN A 130 18.24 -15.55 -42.81
C GLN A 130 17.74 -15.70 -44.25
N PRO A 131 18.56 -16.22 -45.20
CA PRO A 131 18.13 -16.40 -46.57
C PRO A 131 16.82 -17.19 -46.66
N ALA A 132 15.84 -16.68 -47.40
CA ALA A 132 14.49 -17.25 -47.45
C ALA A 132 14.47 -18.71 -47.91
N SER A 133 15.40 -19.08 -48.81
CA SER A 133 15.64 -20.46 -49.23
C SER A 133 16.00 -21.38 -48.04
N ALA A 134 16.83 -20.92 -47.11
CA ALA A 134 17.17 -21.66 -45.89
C ALA A 134 16.02 -21.67 -44.87
N ALA A 135 15.33 -20.54 -44.70
CA ALA A 135 14.24 -20.41 -43.74
C ALA A 135 13.02 -21.27 -44.09
N LEU A 136 12.67 -21.37 -45.37
CA LEU A 136 11.44 -22.05 -45.83
C LEU A 136 11.66 -23.52 -46.24
N SER A 137 12.91 -23.98 -46.34
CA SER A 137 13.21 -25.35 -46.80
C SER A 137 12.60 -26.42 -45.89
N GLY A 138 11.78 -27.30 -46.48
CA GLY A 138 11.11 -28.39 -45.77
C GLY A 138 9.98 -27.93 -44.85
N ARG A 139 9.44 -26.72 -45.08
CA ARG A 139 8.41 -26.12 -44.21
C ARG A 139 7.11 -25.78 -44.96
N LEU A 140 6.03 -25.73 -44.21
CA LEU A 140 4.71 -25.22 -44.60
C LEU A 140 4.59 -23.78 -44.08
N LEU A 141 4.42 -22.83 -44.98
CA LEU A 141 3.99 -21.47 -44.68
C LEU A 141 2.46 -21.42 -44.82
N ALA A 142 1.76 -21.43 -43.70
CA ALA A 142 0.30 -21.37 -43.63
C ALA A 142 -0.16 -19.98 -43.25
N PHE A 143 -1.13 -19.42 -43.97
CA PHE A 143 -1.83 -18.20 -43.64
C PHE A 143 -3.23 -18.53 -43.12
N THR A 144 -3.66 -17.89 -42.05
CA THR A 144 -5.02 -18.00 -41.52
C THR A 144 -5.62 -16.62 -41.42
N LEU A 145 -6.60 -16.32 -42.26
CA LEU A 145 -7.39 -15.10 -42.17
C LEU A 145 -8.51 -15.31 -41.16
N ALA A 146 -8.52 -14.56 -40.07
CA ALA A 146 -9.57 -14.62 -39.08
C ALA A 146 -10.09 -13.22 -38.77
N SER A 147 -11.42 -13.07 -38.74
CA SER A 147 -12.02 -11.87 -38.14
C SER A 147 -11.76 -11.93 -36.64
N ARG A 148 -11.05 -10.93 -36.11
CA ARG A 148 -10.70 -10.81 -34.70
C ARG A 148 -10.98 -9.39 -34.21
N PRO A 149 -11.26 -9.19 -32.92
CA PRO A 149 -11.44 -7.85 -32.39
C PRO A 149 -10.24 -6.92 -32.61
N LEU A 150 -10.50 -5.64 -32.88
CA LEU A 150 -9.49 -4.59 -33.10
C LEU A 150 -8.66 -4.40 -31.82
N PRO A 151 -7.32 -4.50 -31.86
CA PRO A 151 -6.51 -3.99 -30.77
C PRO A 151 -6.60 -2.46 -30.73
N ALA A 152 -6.87 -1.86 -29.57
CA ALA A 152 -6.75 -0.41 -29.38
C ALA A 152 -5.26 -0.10 -29.16
N THR A 153 -4.67 0.66 -30.08
CA THR A 153 -3.31 1.17 -29.91
C THR A 153 -3.28 2.63 -30.36
N PRO A 154 -2.40 3.49 -29.82
CA PRO A 154 -2.35 4.92 -30.17
C PRO A 154 -2.15 5.18 -31.67
N GLU A 155 -1.46 4.27 -32.37
CA GLU A 155 -1.26 4.32 -33.82
C GLU A 155 -2.58 4.17 -34.62
N ASN A 156 -3.61 3.59 -33.99
CA ASN A 156 -4.92 3.35 -34.57
C ASN A 156 -5.85 4.58 -34.45
N GLU A 157 -5.48 5.60 -33.65
CA GLU A 157 -6.27 6.83 -33.50
C GLU A 157 -6.31 7.70 -34.75
N GLN A 158 -5.29 7.58 -35.61
CA GLN A 158 -5.20 8.35 -36.86
C GLN A 158 -6.02 7.74 -38.00
N TRP A 159 -6.69 6.61 -37.77
CA TRP A 159 -7.31 5.85 -38.84
C TRP A 159 -8.70 6.39 -39.22
N PRO A 160 -9.02 6.45 -40.53
CA PRO A 160 -10.30 6.95 -41.01
C PRO A 160 -11.45 6.07 -40.50
N ARG A 161 -12.38 6.69 -39.76
CA ARG A 161 -13.54 6.05 -39.10
C ARG A 161 -14.53 5.36 -40.05
N SER A 162 -14.37 5.53 -41.37
CA SER A 162 -15.35 5.16 -42.40
C SER A 162 -14.99 3.94 -43.24
N VAL A 163 -13.85 3.28 -43.02
CA VAL A 163 -13.44 2.16 -43.89
C VAL A 163 -13.90 0.82 -43.33
N THR A 164 -14.86 0.22 -44.03
CA THR A 164 -15.30 -1.16 -43.88
C THR A 164 -14.11 -2.10 -44.09
N ARG A 165 -13.69 -2.80 -43.03
CA ARG A 165 -12.72 -3.93 -43.03
C ARG A 165 -11.27 -3.54 -43.33
N GLN A 166 -10.52 -3.24 -42.28
CA GLN A 166 -9.06 -3.25 -42.32
C GLN A 166 -8.54 -4.67 -42.08
N ALA A 167 -7.31 -4.96 -42.49
CA ALA A 167 -6.69 -6.26 -42.27
C ALA A 167 -5.27 -6.13 -41.70
N PHE A 168 -4.93 -6.98 -40.74
CA PHE A 168 -3.62 -7.01 -40.05
C PHE A 168 -2.90 -8.31 -40.32
N VAL A 169 -1.58 -8.30 -40.20
CA VAL A 169 -0.76 -9.51 -40.27
C VAL A 169 -0.10 -9.75 -38.93
N LEU A 170 -0.37 -10.90 -38.30
CA LEU A 170 0.13 -11.28 -36.99
C LEU A 170 0.71 -12.71 -37.05
N GLY A 171 2.02 -12.89 -37.08
CA GLY A 171 2.59 -14.26 -37.08
C GLY A 171 3.97 -14.36 -36.45
N TYR A 172 4.21 -15.50 -35.80
CA TYR A 172 5.50 -16.01 -35.33
C TYR A 172 5.45 -17.55 -35.11
N GLU A 173 6.59 -18.24 -35.24
CA GLU A 173 6.82 -19.67 -34.94
C GLU A 173 7.92 -19.76 -33.86
N ASP A 174 7.68 -20.45 -32.74
CA ASP A 174 8.78 -20.90 -31.86
C ASP A 174 9.57 -22.01 -32.58
N PRO A 175 10.84 -21.76 -32.97
CA PRO A 175 11.64 -22.69 -33.77
C PRO A 175 11.98 -23.99 -33.03
N VAL A 176 11.72 -24.09 -31.72
CA VAL A 176 12.03 -25.26 -30.90
C VAL A 176 10.78 -26.12 -30.65
N THR A 177 9.62 -25.50 -30.42
CA THR A 177 8.43 -26.23 -29.93
C THR A 177 7.33 -26.45 -30.97
N GLY A 178 7.32 -25.69 -32.07
CA GLY A 178 6.27 -25.79 -33.10
C GLY A 178 4.86 -25.40 -32.63
N GLN A 179 4.71 -24.86 -31.42
CA GLN A 179 3.43 -24.40 -30.88
C GLN A 179 2.99 -23.07 -31.49
N ILE A 180 1.67 -22.91 -31.64
CA ILE A 180 1.03 -21.67 -32.10
C ILE A 180 0.98 -20.71 -30.91
N THR A 181 1.83 -19.68 -30.91
CA THR A 181 1.62 -18.53 -30.03
C THR A 181 0.40 -17.76 -30.54
N PRO A 182 -0.60 -17.44 -29.70
CA PRO A 182 -1.70 -16.60 -30.14
C PRO A 182 -1.15 -15.26 -30.64
N PRO A 183 -1.80 -14.63 -31.63
CA PRO A 183 -1.24 -13.52 -32.36
C PRO A 183 -1.17 -12.26 -31.49
N CYS A 184 -0.01 -12.05 -30.89
CA CYS A 184 0.39 -10.77 -30.35
C CYS A 184 0.98 -9.90 -31.46
N ARG A 185 0.94 -8.57 -31.28
CA ARG A 185 1.85 -7.64 -31.97
C ARG A 185 3.21 -8.32 -32.07
N THR A 186 3.75 -8.43 -33.29
CA THR A 186 5.07 -9.00 -33.62
C THR A 186 5.98 -9.10 -32.40
N MET A 187 6.01 -10.25 -31.72
CA MET A 187 7.16 -10.55 -30.88
C MET A 187 8.37 -10.62 -31.82
N PRO A 188 9.54 -10.16 -31.37
CA PRO A 188 10.71 -10.13 -32.24
C PRO A 188 11.05 -11.57 -32.63
N PRO A 189 11.75 -11.78 -33.76
CA PRO A 189 12.23 -13.10 -34.14
C PRO A 189 12.89 -13.75 -32.94
N ALA A 190 12.55 -15.03 -32.69
CA ALA A 190 13.03 -15.91 -31.62
C ALA A 190 14.02 -15.20 -30.72
N LEU A 191 13.54 -14.72 -29.57
CA LEU A 191 14.37 -14.04 -28.59
C LEU A 191 15.51 -14.98 -28.19
N SER A 192 16.62 -14.92 -28.92
CA SER A 192 17.78 -15.74 -28.65
C SER A 192 18.28 -15.37 -27.26
N SER A 193 18.84 -16.34 -26.54
CA SER A 193 19.43 -16.07 -25.22
C SER A 193 20.44 -14.91 -25.27
N SER A 194 21.16 -14.76 -26.39
CA SER A 194 22.06 -13.63 -26.63
C SER A 194 21.32 -12.28 -26.76
N ARG A 195 20.18 -12.23 -27.45
CA ARG A 195 19.39 -11.01 -27.61
C ARG A 195 18.71 -10.58 -26.31
N VAL A 196 18.15 -11.53 -25.56
CA VAL A 196 17.55 -11.24 -24.24
C VAL A 196 18.61 -10.72 -23.29
N ARG A 197 19.76 -11.41 -23.22
CA ARG A 197 20.90 -11.00 -22.39
C ARG A 197 21.38 -9.59 -22.75
N GLN A 198 21.60 -9.32 -24.04
CA GLN A 198 22.07 -8.00 -24.47
C GLN A 198 21.07 -6.91 -24.13
N ALA A 199 19.78 -7.12 -24.41
CA ALA A 199 18.74 -6.15 -24.08
C ALA A 199 18.62 -5.91 -22.57
N PHE A 200 18.84 -6.93 -21.74
CA PHE A 200 18.84 -6.79 -20.28
C PHE A 200 20.05 -6.01 -19.78
N LEU A 201 21.23 -6.26 -20.37
CA LEU A 201 22.45 -5.51 -20.07
C LEU A 201 22.34 -4.04 -20.51
N ASP A 202 21.76 -3.77 -21.69
CA ASP A 202 21.52 -2.40 -22.17
C ASP A 202 20.54 -1.66 -21.25
N LEU A 203 19.49 -2.35 -20.80
CA LEU A 203 18.54 -1.82 -19.83
C LEU A 203 19.21 -1.51 -18.48
N THR A 204 20.05 -2.41 -17.96
CA THR A 204 20.71 -2.26 -16.65
C THR A 204 21.80 -1.20 -16.68
N ASN A 205 22.65 -1.20 -17.71
CA ASN A 205 23.82 -0.34 -17.79
C ASN A 205 23.50 1.05 -18.37
N LEU A 206 22.60 1.11 -19.35
CA LEU A 206 22.32 2.33 -20.11
C LEU A 206 20.93 2.91 -19.80
N GLY A 207 20.07 2.17 -19.09
CA GLY A 207 18.66 2.54 -18.93
C GLY A 207 17.86 2.46 -20.23
N ILE A 208 18.42 1.85 -21.28
CA ILE A 208 17.78 1.80 -22.61
C ILE A 208 16.86 0.58 -22.65
N ARG A 209 15.56 0.84 -22.62
CA ARG A 209 14.55 -0.21 -22.82
C ARG A 209 14.56 -0.67 -24.27
N SER A 210 14.63 -1.98 -24.48
CA SER A 210 14.23 -2.62 -25.73
C SER A 210 12.76 -3.03 -25.65
N PRO A 211 11.79 -2.25 -26.19
CA PRO A 211 10.35 -2.55 -26.05
C PRO A 211 9.96 -3.88 -26.70
N LYS A 212 10.76 -4.28 -27.69
CA LYS A 212 10.68 -5.57 -28.38
C LYS A 212 10.95 -6.75 -27.46
N VAL A 213 11.87 -6.62 -26.50
CA VAL A 213 12.26 -7.71 -25.59
C VAL A 213 11.48 -7.63 -24.27
N PHE A 214 11.29 -6.43 -23.74
CA PHE A 214 10.59 -6.19 -22.48
C PHE A 214 9.38 -5.27 -22.69
N PRO A 215 8.29 -5.78 -23.31
CA PRO A 215 7.13 -4.96 -23.66
C PRO A 215 6.41 -4.41 -22.42
N LEU A 216 6.36 -5.21 -21.36
CA LEU A 216 5.71 -4.87 -20.09
C LEU A 216 6.49 -3.91 -19.18
N LEU A 217 7.77 -3.71 -19.48
CA LEU A 217 8.64 -3.00 -18.57
C LEU A 217 8.51 -1.50 -18.81
N SER A 218 7.99 -0.76 -17.83
CA SER A 218 7.92 0.70 -17.89
C SER A 218 9.14 1.29 -17.18
N VAL A 219 10.03 1.95 -17.93
CA VAL A 219 11.19 2.63 -17.36
C VAL A 219 10.78 4.06 -17.00
N PRO A 220 10.91 4.48 -15.74
CA PRO A 220 10.60 5.85 -15.34
C PRO A 220 11.54 6.85 -16.03
N THR A 221 10.99 8.01 -16.38
CA THR A 221 11.74 9.09 -17.04
C THR A 221 12.35 10.09 -16.06
N ASP A 222 11.85 10.14 -14.83
CA ASP A 222 12.39 10.97 -13.75
C ASP A 222 13.77 10.46 -13.30
N GLY A 223 14.74 11.36 -13.12
CA GLY A 223 16.13 10.97 -12.83
C GLY A 223 16.31 10.18 -11.53
N ALA A 224 15.57 10.52 -10.47
CA ALA A 224 15.65 9.83 -9.19
C ALA A 224 14.94 8.46 -9.27
N ALA A 225 13.77 8.41 -9.89
CA ALA A 225 13.05 7.15 -10.11
C ALA A 225 13.81 6.21 -11.06
N ALA A 226 14.46 6.73 -12.09
CA ALA A 226 15.30 5.97 -13.01
C ALA A 226 16.54 5.39 -12.33
N GLN A 227 17.14 6.12 -11.39
CA GLN A 227 18.24 5.58 -10.59
C GLN A 227 17.76 4.46 -9.66
N ALA A 228 16.68 4.68 -8.92
CA ALA A 228 16.10 3.66 -8.04
C ALA A 228 15.67 2.39 -8.82
N PHE A 229 15.14 2.56 -10.04
CA PHE A 229 14.83 1.47 -10.95
C PHE A 229 16.07 0.67 -11.35
N ARG A 230 17.16 1.35 -11.73
CA ARG A 230 18.43 0.71 -12.10
C ARG A 230 19.08 -0.01 -10.92
N ASP A 231 19.09 0.61 -9.74
CA ASP A 231 19.67 0.03 -8.52
C ASP A 231 18.93 -1.26 -8.14
N ALA A 232 17.60 -1.26 -8.24
CA ALA A 232 16.80 -2.45 -8.01
C ALA A 232 17.03 -3.52 -9.09
N LEU A 233 17.18 -3.12 -10.37
CA LEU A 233 17.41 -4.04 -11.48
C LEU A 233 18.79 -4.70 -11.41
N GLY A 234 19.80 -3.99 -10.90
CA GLY A 234 21.15 -4.52 -10.70
C GLY A 234 21.23 -5.72 -9.75
N ASN A 235 20.19 -5.96 -8.93
CA ASN A 235 20.08 -7.13 -8.06
C ASN A 235 19.45 -8.35 -8.75
N VAL A 236 18.96 -8.21 -9.99
CA VAL A 236 18.29 -9.28 -10.73
C VAL A 236 19.32 -10.02 -11.59
N ASP A 237 19.44 -11.34 -11.39
CA ASP A 237 20.35 -12.17 -12.17
C ASP A 237 19.94 -12.23 -13.65
N THR A 238 20.89 -11.92 -14.53
CA THR A 238 20.67 -11.91 -15.99
C THR A 238 20.38 -13.32 -16.52
N ASP A 239 21.02 -14.35 -15.97
CA ASP A 239 20.80 -15.73 -16.42
C ASP A 239 19.40 -16.22 -16.02
N ALA A 240 18.96 -15.88 -14.81
CA ALA A 240 17.58 -16.10 -14.37
C ALA A 240 16.56 -15.40 -15.29
N VAL A 241 16.78 -14.14 -15.69
CA VAL A 241 15.89 -13.42 -16.62
C VAL A 241 15.77 -14.15 -17.95
N VAL A 242 16.89 -14.60 -18.52
CA VAL A 242 16.90 -15.35 -19.77
C VAL A 242 16.14 -16.67 -19.62
N ALA A 243 16.35 -17.41 -18.52
CA ALA A 243 15.68 -18.68 -18.26
C ALA A 243 14.16 -18.50 -18.10
N GLU A 244 13.71 -17.49 -17.36
CA GLU A 244 12.29 -17.20 -17.15
C GLU A 244 11.61 -16.73 -18.43
N MET A 245 12.27 -15.92 -19.25
CA MET A 245 11.74 -15.52 -20.56
C MET A 245 11.58 -16.68 -21.53
N HIS A 246 12.49 -17.66 -21.51
CA HIS A 246 12.34 -18.90 -22.29
C HIS A 246 11.21 -19.80 -21.80
N GLN A 247 10.80 -19.68 -20.53
CA GLN A 247 9.61 -20.32 -20.00
C GLN A 247 8.31 -19.61 -20.42
N GLY A 248 8.40 -18.57 -21.25
CA GLY A 248 7.26 -17.76 -21.65
C GLY A 248 6.73 -16.90 -20.51
N ARG A 249 7.62 -16.39 -19.66
CA ARG A 249 7.28 -15.37 -18.66
C ARG A 249 7.86 -14.01 -19.07
N GLN A 250 7.15 -12.94 -18.78
CA GLN A 250 7.57 -11.59 -19.05
C GLN A 250 8.05 -10.91 -17.77
N LEU A 251 9.13 -10.14 -17.88
CA LEU A 251 9.63 -9.32 -16.78
C LEU A 251 8.78 -8.05 -16.66
N THR A 252 8.26 -7.79 -15.47
CA THR A 252 7.58 -6.53 -15.15
C THR A 252 8.17 -5.88 -13.89
N ALA A 253 7.97 -4.58 -13.77
CA ALA A 253 8.46 -3.78 -12.65
C ALA A 253 7.31 -3.02 -12.01
N THR A 254 7.21 -3.15 -10.69
CA THR A 254 6.20 -2.45 -9.89
C THR A 254 6.91 -1.50 -8.94
N ARG A 255 6.47 -0.23 -8.92
CA ARG A 255 6.97 0.75 -7.96
C ARG A 255 6.24 0.57 -6.63
N THR A 256 6.97 0.39 -5.54
CA THR A 256 6.41 0.32 -4.18
C THR A 256 6.05 1.72 -3.67
N GLY A 257 5.24 1.82 -2.61
CA GLY A 257 4.88 3.12 -2.00
C GLY A 257 6.11 3.92 -1.53
N SER A 258 7.15 3.22 -1.10
CA SER A 258 8.49 3.77 -0.81
C SER A 258 9.21 4.42 -1.99
N GLY A 259 8.70 4.25 -3.20
CA GLY A 259 9.34 4.66 -4.44
C GLY A 259 10.42 3.71 -4.95
N ALA A 260 10.72 2.61 -4.25
CA ALA A 260 11.60 1.54 -4.73
C ALA A 260 10.91 0.70 -5.82
N TYR A 261 11.67 -0.15 -6.52
CA TYR A 261 11.15 -1.02 -7.56
C TYR A 261 11.31 -2.48 -7.18
N THR A 262 10.28 -3.27 -7.48
CA THR A 262 10.33 -4.73 -7.37
C THR A 262 10.08 -5.33 -8.75
N PHE A 263 10.86 -6.36 -9.08
CA PHE A 263 10.76 -7.07 -10.35
C PHE A 263 10.13 -8.44 -10.13
N ARG A 264 9.16 -8.78 -10.97
CA ARG A 264 8.53 -10.10 -10.95
C ARG A 264 8.37 -10.60 -12.38
N PHE A 265 8.42 -11.92 -12.52
CA PHE A 265 8.09 -12.60 -13.77
C PHE A 265 6.63 -12.99 -13.75
N VAL A 266 5.88 -12.48 -14.72
CA VAL A 266 4.48 -12.86 -14.94
C VAL A 266 4.42 -13.85 -16.09
N PRO A 267 3.56 -14.88 -16.05
CA PRO A 267 3.32 -15.70 -17.24
C PRO A 267 2.92 -14.80 -18.41
N ASP A 268 3.41 -15.09 -19.61
CA ASP A 268 2.98 -14.39 -20.82
C ASP A 268 1.46 -14.52 -20.91
N ALA A 269 0.79 -13.37 -20.99
CA ALA A 269 -0.66 -13.30 -21.00
C ALA A 269 -1.14 -14.11 -22.20
N ARG A 270 -1.63 -15.33 -21.96
CA ARG A 270 -2.27 -16.11 -23.01
C ARG A 270 -3.41 -15.25 -23.51
N TYR A 271 -3.34 -14.83 -24.78
CA TYR A 271 -4.33 -13.97 -25.45
C TYR A 271 -5.73 -14.31 -24.96
N THR A 272 -6.20 -13.53 -24.00
CA THR A 272 -7.60 -13.49 -23.64
C THR A 272 -8.18 -12.49 -24.62
N GLY A 273 -9.29 -12.79 -25.29
CA GLY A 273 -9.92 -11.84 -26.21
C GLY A 273 -10.12 -10.43 -25.60
N PRO A 274 -10.54 -9.45 -26.40
CA PRO A 274 -10.79 -8.11 -25.91
C PRO A 274 -11.73 -8.12 -24.71
N ARG A 275 -11.48 -7.22 -23.76
CA ARG A 275 -12.24 -7.07 -22.52
C ARG A 275 -12.38 -5.61 -22.19
N LEU A 276 -13.53 -5.28 -21.63
CA LEU A 276 -13.75 -4.01 -20.95
C LEU A 276 -13.72 -4.32 -19.46
N LEU A 277 -13.02 -3.50 -18.71
CA LEU A 277 -12.89 -3.59 -17.26
C LEU A 277 -13.43 -2.30 -16.67
N LEU A 278 -14.23 -2.42 -15.62
CA LEU A 278 -14.53 -1.31 -14.74
C LEU A 278 -13.43 -1.24 -13.67
N VAL A 279 -12.80 -0.08 -13.57
CA VAL A 279 -11.68 0.18 -12.67
C VAL A 279 -12.22 1.06 -11.56
N GLU A 280 -12.44 0.46 -10.40
CA GLU A 280 -12.98 1.14 -9.23
C GLU A 280 -11.85 1.52 -8.29
N THR A 281 -11.67 2.82 -8.05
CA THR A 281 -10.64 3.33 -7.15
C THR A 281 -11.21 3.49 -5.76
N TYR A 282 -10.75 2.63 -4.86
CA TYR A 282 -11.10 2.64 -3.45
C TYR A 282 -10.03 3.35 -2.62
N GLN A 283 -10.46 4.02 -1.57
CA GLN A 283 -9.58 4.61 -0.56
C GLN A 283 -9.93 4.04 0.82
N LEU A 284 -8.92 3.50 1.49
CA LEU A 284 -8.97 3.05 2.87
C LEU A 284 -8.50 4.20 3.75
N THR A 285 -9.38 4.74 4.58
CA THR A 285 -9.06 5.81 5.54
C THR A 285 -9.09 5.26 6.95
N SER A 286 -8.02 5.45 7.71
CA SER A 286 -7.95 5.14 9.13
C SER A 286 -8.18 6.41 9.93
N VAL A 287 -9.15 6.39 10.83
CA VAL A 287 -9.42 7.51 11.75
C VAL A 287 -9.21 7.04 13.19
N PRO A 288 -8.34 7.69 13.96
CA PRO A 288 -8.18 7.39 15.38
C PRO A 288 -9.48 7.75 16.13
N LEU A 289 -10.01 6.77 16.85
CA LEU A 289 -11.13 6.93 17.75
C LEU A 289 -10.64 7.18 19.19
N SER A 290 -11.33 6.60 20.17
CA SER A 290 -11.06 6.81 21.60
C SER A 290 -9.90 5.95 22.10
N TYR A 291 -9.22 6.44 23.14
CA TYR A 291 -8.30 5.64 23.94
C TYR A 291 -9.05 4.88 25.04
N GLY A 292 -8.53 3.72 25.41
CA GLY A 292 -9.08 2.92 26.52
C GLY A 292 -7.99 2.22 27.33
N PRO A 293 -8.25 1.93 28.62
CA PRO A 293 -7.35 1.14 29.43
C PRO A 293 -7.34 -0.32 28.95
N GLY A 294 -6.17 -0.83 28.60
CA GLY A 294 -5.94 -2.21 28.21
C GLY A 294 -5.57 -3.10 29.39
N ARG A 295 -4.66 -4.05 29.15
CA ARG A 295 -4.21 -5.01 30.16
C ARG A 295 -3.43 -4.31 31.27
N VAL A 296 -3.54 -4.85 32.49
CA VAL A 296 -2.67 -4.47 33.60
C VAL A 296 -1.26 -4.97 33.28
N ILE A 297 -0.30 -4.05 33.27
CA ILE A 297 1.14 -4.34 33.08
C ILE A 297 1.77 -4.67 34.43
N LYS A 298 1.55 -3.79 35.41
CA LYS A 298 2.12 -3.91 36.75
C LYS A 298 1.19 -3.30 37.79
N THR A 299 1.22 -3.87 38.97
CA THR A 299 0.66 -3.29 40.19
C THR A 299 1.78 -3.13 41.18
N PHE A 300 1.86 -2.00 41.85
CA PHE A 300 2.70 -1.89 43.04
C PHE A 300 2.04 -1.00 44.10
N THR A 301 2.43 -1.24 45.34
CA THR A 301 1.91 -0.54 46.50
C THR A 301 3.05 0.20 47.16
N LEU A 302 2.85 1.48 47.46
CA LEU A 302 3.72 2.24 48.34
C LEU A 302 3.13 2.22 49.75
N LEU A 303 3.94 1.77 50.71
CA LEU A 303 3.66 1.92 52.13
C LEU A 303 3.70 3.41 52.53
N PRO A 304 3.14 3.76 53.69
CA PRO A 304 3.21 5.13 54.18
C PRO A 304 4.65 5.67 54.27
N GLY A 305 4.91 6.83 53.65
CA GLY A 305 6.25 7.43 53.59
C GLY A 305 7.26 6.73 52.68
N GLU A 306 6.86 5.69 51.95
CA GLU A 306 7.73 4.99 51.00
C GLU A 306 7.93 5.82 49.73
N ARG A 307 9.18 5.84 49.25
CA ARG A 307 9.58 6.49 48.00
C ARG A 307 10.21 5.46 47.08
N THR A 308 9.73 5.40 45.85
CA THR A 308 10.19 4.45 44.83
C THR A 308 10.36 5.15 43.50
N THR A 309 11.43 4.80 42.78
CA THR A 309 11.65 5.27 41.41
C THR A 309 11.08 4.26 40.42
N MET A 310 10.33 4.77 39.46
CA MET A 310 9.71 4.02 38.39
C MET A 310 10.37 4.36 37.08
N ARG A 311 10.63 3.34 36.27
CA ARG A 311 11.04 3.47 34.87
C ARG A 311 9.99 2.83 34.01
N VAL A 312 9.31 3.64 33.19
CA VAL A 312 8.45 3.10 32.13
C VAL A 312 9.32 2.91 30.91
N SER A 313 9.50 1.65 30.51
CA SER A 313 10.37 1.21 29.43
C SER A 313 9.50 0.72 28.27
N SER A 314 9.50 1.46 27.15
CA SER A 314 8.97 0.94 25.89
C SER A 314 10.11 0.30 25.12
N TYR A 315 10.11 -1.04 25.05
CA TYR A 315 11.18 -1.78 24.38
C TYR A 315 10.94 -1.78 22.87
N ARG A 316 11.75 -0.98 22.14
CA ARG A 316 11.84 -1.05 20.68
C ARG A 316 13.23 -1.57 20.34
N ARG A 317 13.34 -2.88 20.09
CA ARG A 317 14.63 -3.62 20.08
C ARG A 317 15.64 -3.17 19.01
N SER A 318 15.21 -2.37 18.02
CA SER A 318 16.02 -1.78 16.94
C SER A 318 15.13 -0.95 15.99
N SER A 319 15.72 -0.23 15.02
CA SER A 319 14.95 0.37 13.90
C SER A 319 14.08 -0.65 13.15
N GLN A 320 14.55 -1.91 13.05
CA GLN A 320 13.79 -3.03 12.48
C GLN A 320 12.59 -3.44 13.37
N SER A 321 12.72 -3.30 14.70
CA SER A 321 11.60 -3.48 15.63
C SER A 321 10.55 -2.38 15.47
N ILE A 322 10.98 -1.12 15.30
CA ILE A 322 10.09 0.03 15.05
C ILE A 322 9.26 -0.21 13.77
N GLN A 323 9.94 -0.62 12.69
CA GLN A 323 9.31 -0.98 11.40
C GLN A 323 8.35 -2.18 11.52
N SER A 324 8.59 -3.10 12.46
CA SER A 324 7.72 -4.28 12.64
C SER A 324 6.47 -4.00 13.50
N THR A 325 6.47 -2.91 14.26
CA THR A 325 5.36 -2.52 15.16
C THR A 325 4.40 -1.50 14.56
N SER A 326 4.74 -0.92 13.41
CA SER A 326 3.88 -0.01 12.66
C SER A 326 2.75 -0.79 11.95
N SER A 327 1.57 -0.18 11.89
CA SER A 327 0.42 -0.70 11.17
C SER A 327 0.00 0.30 10.10
N VAL A 328 -0.66 -0.18 9.06
CA VAL A 328 -1.27 0.68 8.05
C VAL A 328 -2.27 1.70 8.64
N LEU A 329 -2.81 1.39 9.82
CA LEU A 329 -3.78 2.23 10.53
C LEU A 329 -3.16 3.45 11.22
N ASP A 330 -1.88 3.39 11.57
CA ASP A 330 -1.21 4.44 12.36
C ASP A 330 0.13 4.91 11.79
N SER A 331 0.63 4.27 10.73
CA SER A 331 1.84 4.68 10.03
C SER A 331 1.89 4.14 8.60
N THR A 332 2.17 5.02 7.64
CA THR A 332 2.44 4.68 6.23
C THR A 332 3.93 4.38 6.03
N SER A 333 4.47 3.44 6.80
CA SER A 333 5.85 2.99 6.60
C SER A 333 5.92 1.95 5.48
N ASP A 334 7.01 1.94 4.71
CA ASP A 334 7.24 0.99 3.61
C ASP A 334 7.03 -0.47 4.02
N GLU A 335 7.38 -0.82 5.25
CA GLU A 335 7.27 -2.18 5.75
C GLU A 335 5.82 -2.53 6.14
N SER A 336 5.10 -1.58 6.76
CA SER A 336 3.65 -1.72 6.99
C SER A 336 2.91 -1.95 5.68
N GLU A 337 3.27 -1.20 4.64
CA GLU A 337 2.68 -1.31 3.30
C GLU A 337 2.99 -2.67 2.65
N ARG A 338 4.26 -3.13 2.71
CA ARG A 338 4.64 -4.45 2.18
C ARG A 338 3.97 -5.59 2.91
N GLU A 339 3.93 -5.55 4.24
CA GLU A 339 3.24 -6.58 5.03
C GLU A 339 1.74 -6.59 4.71
N PHE A 340 1.13 -5.43 4.51
CA PHE A 340 -0.27 -5.33 4.13
C PHE A 340 -0.51 -5.85 2.70
N GLU A 341 0.36 -5.54 1.74
CA GLU A 341 0.28 -6.07 0.37
C GLU A 341 0.36 -7.59 0.33
N GLN A 342 1.28 -8.16 1.12
CA GLN A 342 1.40 -9.60 1.27
C GLN A 342 0.13 -10.20 1.88
N ALA A 343 -0.45 -9.56 2.90
CA ALA A 343 -1.71 -10.00 3.50
C ALA A 343 -2.86 -9.97 2.48
N VAL A 344 -3.03 -8.87 1.75
CA VAL A 344 -4.08 -8.76 0.72
C VAL A 344 -3.88 -9.80 -0.39
N THR A 345 -2.66 -9.99 -0.85
CA THR A 345 -2.34 -11.02 -1.87
C THR A 345 -2.60 -12.43 -1.34
N ALA A 346 -2.33 -12.69 -0.06
CA ALA A 346 -2.60 -13.98 0.57
C ALA A 346 -4.10 -14.25 0.76
N GLU A 347 -4.93 -13.22 0.98
CA GLU A 347 -6.40 -13.37 1.02
C GLU A 347 -6.98 -13.64 -0.38
N GLN A 348 -6.33 -13.16 -1.44
CA GLN A 348 -6.69 -13.45 -2.83
C GLN A 348 -6.25 -14.87 -3.21
N GLY A 349 -6.91 -15.90 -2.65
CA GLY A 349 -6.55 -17.31 -2.78
C GLY A 349 -6.54 -17.91 -4.19
N ASN A 350 -6.79 -17.13 -5.25
CA ASN A 350 -6.80 -17.57 -6.64
C ASN A 350 -5.62 -17.00 -7.43
N SER A 351 -4.57 -17.81 -7.61
CA SER A 351 -3.34 -17.42 -8.31
C SER A 351 -3.57 -16.95 -9.76
N ALA A 352 -4.62 -17.43 -10.43
CA ALA A 352 -4.97 -17.02 -11.78
C ALA A 352 -5.58 -15.60 -11.83
N GLU A 353 -6.37 -15.22 -10.83
CA GLU A 353 -6.93 -13.86 -10.71
C GLU A 353 -5.88 -12.88 -10.20
N SER A 354 -5.03 -13.32 -9.25
CA SER A 354 -3.87 -12.56 -8.79
C SER A 354 -2.92 -12.18 -9.94
N SER A 355 -2.68 -13.11 -10.88
CA SER A 355 -1.86 -12.84 -12.07
C SER A 355 -2.47 -11.76 -12.97
N LYS A 356 -3.79 -11.84 -13.24
CA LYS A 356 -4.51 -10.85 -14.06
C LYS A 356 -4.54 -9.47 -13.41
N SER A 357 -4.82 -9.42 -12.12
CA SER A 357 -4.76 -8.18 -11.35
C SER A 357 -3.37 -7.57 -11.35
N PHE A 358 -2.34 -8.39 -11.20
CA PHE A 358 -0.97 -7.93 -11.16
C PHE A 358 -0.51 -7.37 -12.52
N GLU A 359 -0.90 -7.99 -13.64
CA GLU A 359 -0.70 -7.41 -14.98
C GLU A 359 -1.28 -5.99 -15.07
N TYR A 360 -2.48 -5.79 -14.53
CA TYR A 360 -3.11 -4.47 -14.46
C TYR A 360 -2.32 -3.49 -13.55
N ASN A 361 -1.90 -3.93 -12.37
CA ASN A 361 -1.25 -3.06 -11.37
C ASN A 361 0.19 -2.67 -11.74
N ALA A 362 0.93 -3.56 -12.42
CA ALA A 362 2.32 -3.31 -12.80
C ALA A 362 2.46 -2.14 -13.79
N GLN A 363 1.49 -1.94 -14.69
CA GLN A 363 1.47 -0.77 -15.58
C GLN A 363 0.88 0.48 -14.91
N ALA A 364 -0.10 0.34 -14.02
CA ALA A 364 -0.74 1.48 -13.33
C ALA A 364 0.22 2.21 -12.38
N SER A 365 1.06 1.45 -11.67
CA SER A 365 2.04 1.96 -10.70
C SER A 365 3.20 2.73 -11.33
N ALA A 366 3.42 2.60 -12.64
CA ALA A 366 4.50 3.28 -13.35
C ALA A 366 4.19 4.77 -13.64
N SER A 367 2.91 5.15 -13.75
CA SER A 367 2.50 6.52 -14.11
C SER A 367 1.89 7.33 -12.97
N ALA A 368 1.48 6.70 -11.87
CA ALA A 368 0.82 7.38 -10.75
C ALA A 368 1.70 7.39 -9.49
N LYS A 369 1.92 8.57 -8.91
CA LYS A 369 2.42 8.70 -7.53
C LYS A 369 1.34 8.16 -6.59
N GLY A 370 1.53 6.96 -6.02
CA GLY A 370 0.74 6.48 -4.89
C GLY A 370 -0.54 5.67 -5.17
N SER A 371 -0.80 5.23 -6.41
CA SER A 371 -1.90 4.28 -6.66
C SER A 371 -1.41 2.86 -6.38
N TRP A 372 -1.65 2.39 -5.16
CA TRP A 372 -1.24 1.07 -4.66
C TRP A 372 -2.24 0.01 -5.16
N GLY A 373 -1.81 -0.83 -6.11
CA GLY A 373 -2.71 -1.71 -6.85
C GLY A 373 -2.88 -3.09 -6.21
N TRP A 374 -3.95 -3.27 -5.43
CA TRP A 374 -4.44 -4.56 -4.92
C TRP A 374 -5.73 -4.97 -5.67
N GLY A 375 -5.67 -4.96 -7.00
CA GLY A 375 -6.76 -5.47 -7.84
C GLY A 375 -7.10 -6.93 -7.51
N SER A 376 -8.38 -7.26 -7.46
CA SER A 376 -8.88 -8.61 -7.75
C SER A 376 -9.66 -8.52 -9.06
N ALA A 377 -9.38 -9.41 -10.01
CA ALA A 377 -10.19 -9.57 -11.20
C ALA A 377 -11.23 -10.65 -10.91
N SER A 378 -12.50 -10.30 -10.73
CA SER A 378 -13.56 -11.29 -10.56
C SER A 378 -13.93 -11.94 -11.90
N ALA A 379 -14.07 -13.27 -11.91
CA ALA A 379 -14.50 -14.03 -13.08
C ALA A 379 -15.76 -13.47 -13.77
N SER A 380 -15.71 -13.33 -15.09
CA SER A 380 -16.87 -12.98 -15.93
C SER A 380 -17.94 -14.08 -15.82
N VAL A 381 -19.07 -13.79 -15.18
CA VAL A 381 -20.24 -14.69 -15.15
C VAL A 381 -21.33 -14.10 -16.04
N SER A 382 -21.55 -14.73 -17.19
CA SER A 382 -22.49 -14.29 -18.23
C SER A 382 -23.97 -14.50 -17.87
N GLY A 383 -24.34 -14.46 -16.59
CA GLY A 383 -25.70 -14.69 -16.09
C GLY A 383 -26.02 -13.83 -14.88
N GLY A 384 -26.77 -12.74 -15.09
CA GLY A 384 -27.23 -11.84 -14.02
C GLY A 384 -26.22 -10.76 -13.63
N ILE A 385 -25.95 -9.83 -14.55
CA ILE A 385 -24.88 -8.80 -14.52
C ILE A 385 -24.85 -7.93 -13.25
N SER A 386 -25.98 -7.72 -12.56
CA SER A 386 -26.02 -6.91 -11.33
C SER A 386 -25.71 -7.69 -10.05
N GLY A 387 -26.06 -8.99 -9.99
CA GLY A 387 -25.91 -9.79 -8.77
C GLY A 387 -24.47 -10.27 -8.54
N SER A 388 -23.77 -10.64 -9.62
CA SER A 388 -22.39 -11.11 -9.56
C SER A 388 -21.41 -10.03 -9.09
N ASN A 389 -21.55 -8.81 -9.62
CA ASN A 389 -20.58 -7.74 -9.38
C ASN A 389 -20.74 -7.13 -7.99
N SER A 390 -21.97 -7.05 -7.47
CA SER A 390 -22.19 -6.69 -6.07
C SER A 390 -21.56 -7.71 -5.12
N SER A 391 -21.60 -9.00 -5.48
CA SER A 391 -20.94 -10.05 -4.71
C SER A 391 -19.41 -9.93 -4.77
N ALA A 392 -18.86 -9.63 -5.95
CA ALA A 392 -17.42 -9.40 -6.13
C ALA A 392 -16.91 -8.20 -5.30
N ARG A 393 -17.63 -7.07 -5.31
CA ARG A 393 -17.32 -5.91 -4.46
C ARG A 393 -17.35 -6.25 -2.97
N GLN A 394 -18.37 -7.02 -2.54
CA GLN A 394 -18.50 -7.43 -1.14
C GLN A 394 -17.38 -8.38 -0.71
N GLU A 395 -17.01 -9.34 -1.57
CA GLU A 395 -15.90 -10.25 -1.34
C GLU A 395 -14.57 -9.49 -1.28
N PHE A 396 -14.35 -8.57 -2.21
CA PHE A 396 -13.19 -7.68 -2.22
C PHE A 396 -13.08 -6.85 -0.94
N ALA A 397 -14.16 -6.17 -0.54
CA ALA A 397 -14.21 -5.38 0.68
C ALA A 397 -13.90 -6.26 1.90
N LYS A 398 -14.50 -7.46 1.99
CA LYS A 398 -14.26 -8.42 3.06
C LYS A 398 -12.81 -8.91 3.11
N ASN A 399 -12.21 -9.21 1.96
CA ASN A 399 -10.83 -9.69 1.88
C ASN A 399 -9.86 -8.57 2.30
N LEU A 400 -10.11 -7.33 1.85
CA LEU A 400 -9.32 -6.18 2.26
C LEU A 400 -9.43 -5.92 3.75
N THR A 401 -10.65 -5.87 4.30
CA THR A 401 -10.83 -5.59 5.73
C THR A 401 -10.25 -6.70 6.59
N SER A 402 -10.35 -7.96 6.16
CA SER A 402 -9.67 -9.10 6.80
C SER A 402 -8.14 -8.93 6.80
N ALA A 403 -7.55 -8.48 5.70
CA ALA A 403 -6.13 -8.19 5.61
C ALA A 403 -5.72 -7.03 6.53
N VAL A 404 -6.53 -5.96 6.63
CA VAL A 404 -6.32 -4.85 7.57
C VAL A 404 -6.37 -5.37 9.01
N GLY A 405 -7.38 -6.18 9.34
CA GLY A 405 -7.52 -6.80 10.66
C GLY A 405 -6.32 -7.67 11.04
N LYS A 406 -5.79 -8.47 10.10
CA LYS A 406 -4.58 -9.28 10.31
C LYS A 406 -3.33 -8.41 10.50
N ASN A 407 -3.15 -7.37 9.67
CA ASN A 407 -2.04 -6.44 9.80
C ASN A 407 -2.07 -5.70 11.16
N ALA A 408 -3.23 -5.15 11.53
CA ALA A 408 -3.45 -4.46 12.80
C ALA A 408 -3.24 -5.38 14.01
N ALA A 409 -3.77 -6.61 13.97
CA ALA A 409 -3.60 -7.59 15.04
C ALA A 409 -2.12 -7.99 15.22
N ARG A 410 -1.39 -8.18 14.10
CA ARG A 410 0.05 -8.51 14.13
C ARG A 410 0.88 -7.36 14.69
N ALA A 411 0.67 -6.14 14.22
CA ALA A 411 1.34 -4.95 14.73
C ALA A 411 1.03 -4.73 16.22
N SER A 412 -0.23 -4.86 16.63
CA SER A 412 -0.66 -4.76 18.03
C SER A 412 -0.03 -5.83 18.93
N ALA A 413 0.09 -7.08 18.45
CA ALA A 413 0.71 -8.16 19.21
C ALA A 413 2.21 -7.96 19.44
N ARG A 414 2.90 -7.29 18.51
CA ARG A 414 4.33 -6.96 18.61
C ARG A 414 4.63 -5.78 19.56
N ARG A 415 3.61 -5.03 20.00
CA ARG A 415 3.77 -3.93 20.97
C ARG A 415 3.85 -4.47 22.38
N GLU A 416 5.06 -4.49 22.91
CA GLU A 416 5.37 -4.88 24.28
C GLU A 416 5.81 -3.66 25.10
N VAL A 417 5.17 -3.47 26.26
CA VAL A 417 5.47 -2.38 27.19
C VAL A 417 5.74 -2.99 28.55
N THR A 418 6.86 -2.58 29.16
CA THR A 418 7.30 -3.06 30.46
C THR A 418 7.39 -1.88 31.42
N VAL A 419 7.08 -2.13 32.71
CA VAL A 419 7.23 -1.13 33.77
C VAL A 419 8.15 -1.71 34.82
N ASP A 420 9.34 -1.13 34.91
CA ASP A 420 10.37 -1.55 35.85
C ASP A 420 10.32 -0.63 37.09
N THR A 421 10.41 -1.25 38.26
CA THR A 421 10.55 -0.54 39.55
C THR A 421 11.98 -0.74 40.04
N SER A 422 12.47 0.13 40.91
CA SER A 422 13.88 0.12 41.36
C SER A 422 14.41 -1.21 41.91
N MET A 423 13.55 -2.18 42.26
CA MET A 423 13.93 -3.54 42.65
C MET A 423 14.28 -4.48 41.48
N ASP A 424 13.82 -4.18 40.26
CA ASP A 424 13.91 -5.06 39.07
C ASP A 424 14.91 -4.57 38.01
N MET A 425 15.61 -3.46 38.25
CA MET A 425 16.51 -2.86 37.26
C MET A 425 17.69 -3.78 36.91
N LYS A 426 17.59 -4.48 35.78
CA LYS A 426 18.74 -4.99 35.02
C LYS A 426 18.98 -4.04 33.85
N LEU A 427 20.18 -3.47 33.79
CA LEU A 427 20.61 -2.59 32.71
C LEU A 427 20.84 -3.44 31.46
N GLU A 428 19.90 -3.50 30.53
CA GLU A 428 20.14 -4.01 29.18
C GLU A 428 20.38 -2.81 28.25
N GLU A 429 21.52 -2.80 27.54
CA GLU A 429 21.85 -1.76 26.57
C GLU A 429 21.01 -1.96 25.29
N GLY A 430 20.10 -1.02 25.03
CA GLY A 430 19.29 -0.93 23.82
C GLY A 430 18.76 0.49 23.63
N GLU A 431 18.25 0.79 22.43
CA GLU A 431 17.63 2.08 22.11
C GLU A 431 16.25 2.17 22.77
N GLU A 432 16.24 2.43 24.08
CA GLU A 432 15.04 2.44 24.92
C GLU A 432 14.56 3.88 25.14
N SER A 433 13.31 4.18 24.80
CA SER A 433 12.65 5.40 25.28
C SER A 433 12.15 5.13 26.70
N ALA A 434 12.96 5.51 27.68
CA ALA A 434 12.69 5.35 29.10
C ALA A 434 12.27 6.67 29.73
N VAL A 435 11.11 6.69 30.42
CA VAL A 435 10.72 7.82 31.27
C VAL A 435 10.88 7.39 32.72
N GLU A 436 11.82 8.01 33.41
CA GLU A 436 12.08 7.77 34.83
C GLU A 436 11.38 8.84 35.68
N ARG A 437 10.64 8.40 36.71
CA ARG A 437 9.96 9.28 37.66
C ARG A 437 10.03 8.71 39.07
N THR A 438 10.31 9.56 40.05
CA THR A 438 10.26 9.19 41.46
C THR A 438 8.91 9.54 42.04
N ILE A 439 8.24 8.57 42.67
CA ILE A 439 6.96 8.74 43.34
C ILE A 439 7.12 8.46 44.83
N GLU A 440 6.47 9.28 45.65
CA GLU A 440 6.46 9.17 47.11
C GLU A 440 5.02 9.11 47.62
N ASN A 441 4.75 8.20 48.55
CA ASN A 441 3.50 8.18 49.26
C ASN A 441 3.52 9.19 50.42
N ILE A 442 2.95 10.37 50.17
CA ILE A 442 2.80 11.42 51.18
C ILE A 442 1.84 11.03 52.32
N ASN A 443 1.03 9.99 52.15
CA ASN A 443 0.14 9.53 53.21
C ASN A 443 0.95 8.81 54.28
N THR A 444 0.73 9.16 55.55
CA THR A 444 1.43 8.55 56.69
C THR A 444 0.68 7.38 57.30
N SER A 445 -0.55 7.11 56.87
CA SER A 445 -1.41 6.08 57.45
C SER A 445 -2.00 5.08 56.46
N ARG A 446 -1.97 5.37 55.16
CA ARG A 446 -2.61 4.56 54.12
C ARG A 446 -1.63 4.20 53.03
N THR A 447 -1.79 2.99 52.52
CA THR A 447 -1.05 2.53 51.35
C THR A 447 -1.59 3.21 50.10
N LEU A 448 -0.70 3.50 49.16
CA LEU A 448 -1.05 4.03 47.84
C LEU A 448 -0.79 2.94 46.81
N ASN A 449 -1.85 2.47 46.15
CA ASN A 449 -1.77 1.39 45.18
C ASN A 449 -1.80 1.99 43.78
N PHE A 450 -0.80 1.67 42.96
CA PHE A 450 -0.73 2.07 41.57
C PHE A 450 -1.02 0.88 40.66
N LEU A 451 -1.88 1.12 39.68
CA LEU A 451 -2.26 0.17 38.65
C LEU A 451 -1.84 0.72 37.28
N PHE A 452 -0.81 0.11 36.70
CA PHE A 452 -0.32 0.46 35.37
C PHE A 452 -1.05 -0.37 34.37
N ARG A 453 -1.75 0.28 33.44
CA ARG A 453 -2.42 -0.40 32.33
C ARG A 453 -1.84 0.09 31.02
N GLN A 454 -1.64 -0.84 30.10
CA GLN A 454 -1.28 -0.48 28.72
C GLN A 454 -2.43 0.29 28.09
N MET A 455 -2.18 1.40 27.41
CA MET A 455 -3.21 2.12 26.68
C MET A 455 -3.50 1.41 25.36
N ASN A 456 -4.78 1.31 25.02
CA ASN A 456 -5.25 0.88 23.71
C ASN A 456 -5.80 2.10 22.96
N GLN A 457 -5.57 2.15 21.66
CA GLN A 457 -6.17 3.11 20.73
C GLN A 457 -7.16 2.37 19.83
N GLU A 458 -8.39 2.87 19.76
CA GLU A 458 -9.36 2.40 18.78
C GLU A 458 -9.15 3.13 17.44
N TYR A 459 -9.28 2.41 16.33
CA TYR A 459 -9.24 2.96 14.97
C TYR A 459 -10.49 2.53 14.20
N ALA A 460 -11.07 3.45 13.44
CA ALA A 460 -12.06 3.15 12.40
C ALA A 460 -11.34 3.07 11.05
N ALA A 461 -11.32 1.88 10.46
CA ALA A 461 -10.83 1.66 9.09
C ALA A 461 -12.04 1.69 8.15
N VAL A 462 -12.17 2.75 7.36
CA VAL A 462 -13.30 2.96 6.45
C VAL A 462 -12.84 2.85 5.01
N LEU A 463 -13.44 1.93 4.26
CA LEU A 463 -13.20 1.72 2.84
C LEU A 463 -14.30 2.41 2.03
N HIS A 464 -13.91 3.33 1.15
CA HIS A 464 -14.84 4.07 0.31
C HIS A 464 -14.42 4.10 -1.16
N LEU A 465 -15.41 4.06 -2.07
CA LEU A 465 -15.23 4.13 -3.51
C LEU A 465 -15.20 5.60 -3.95
N VAL A 466 -14.07 6.07 -4.46
CA VAL A 466 -13.82 7.49 -4.75
C VAL A 466 -13.94 7.80 -6.24
N ASP A 467 -13.48 6.89 -7.10
CA ASP A 467 -13.49 7.09 -8.55
C ASP A 467 -13.79 5.80 -9.31
N VAL A 468 -14.30 5.93 -10.53
CA VAL A 468 -14.61 4.83 -11.41
C VAL A 468 -14.20 5.20 -12.84
N ARG A 469 -13.40 4.33 -13.44
CA ARG A 469 -12.86 4.49 -14.79
C ARG A 469 -13.15 3.24 -15.61
N VAL A 470 -13.06 3.35 -16.92
CA VAL A 470 -13.24 2.20 -17.82
C VAL A 470 -11.94 1.94 -18.54
N ALA A 471 -11.45 0.72 -18.41
CA ALA A 471 -10.27 0.26 -19.12
C ALA A 471 -10.67 -0.72 -20.21
N PHE A 472 -10.06 -0.55 -21.38
CA PHE A 472 -10.08 -1.53 -22.45
C PHE A 472 -8.77 -2.29 -22.49
N PHE A 473 -8.87 -3.59 -22.76
CA PHE A 473 -7.74 -4.48 -22.93
C PHE A 473 -7.98 -5.37 -24.15
N SER A 474 -7.09 -5.35 -25.15
CA SER A 474 -7.27 -6.17 -26.36
C SER A 474 -6.79 -7.62 -26.23
N GLY A 475 -6.28 -8.01 -25.06
CA GLY A 475 -5.56 -9.27 -24.86
C GLY A 475 -4.05 -9.09 -24.70
N HIS A 476 -3.56 -7.86 -24.84
CA HIS A 476 -2.16 -7.49 -24.65
C HIS A 476 -2.02 -6.41 -23.60
N SER A 477 -1.01 -6.52 -22.76
CA SER A 477 -0.72 -5.53 -21.72
C SER A 477 -0.42 -4.15 -22.27
N GLU A 478 0.29 -4.04 -23.41
CA GLU A 478 0.53 -2.74 -24.05
C GLU A 478 -0.73 -2.08 -24.63
N SER A 479 -1.82 -2.83 -24.81
CA SER A 479 -3.08 -2.34 -25.40
C SER A 479 -4.05 -1.78 -24.37
N ARG A 480 -3.58 -1.57 -23.15
CA ARG A 480 -4.38 -0.96 -22.09
C ARG A 480 -4.66 0.49 -22.44
N GLU A 481 -5.94 0.79 -22.45
CA GLU A 481 -6.43 2.15 -22.53
C GLU A 481 -7.44 2.39 -21.41
N GLU A 482 -7.14 3.32 -20.50
CA GLU A 482 -8.00 3.65 -19.38
C GLU A 482 -8.49 5.09 -19.50
N VAL A 483 -9.81 5.27 -19.50
CA VAL A 483 -10.45 6.57 -19.64
C VAL A 483 -11.37 6.84 -18.45
N PRO A 484 -11.50 8.10 -18.00
CA PRO A 484 -12.55 8.47 -17.05
C PRO A 484 -13.94 8.22 -17.66
N LEU A 485 -14.98 8.08 -16.83
CA LEU A 485 -16.35 7.89 -17.32
C LEU A 485 -16.79 8.99 -18.31
N ALA A 486 -16.28 10.22 -18.17
CA ALA A 486 -16.59 11.34 -19.05
C ALA A 486 -16.18 11.08 -20.52
N GLU A 487 -15.16 10.25 -20.72
CA GLU A 487 -14.63 9.86 -22.03
C GLU A 487 -15.11 8.47 -22.47
N LEU A 488 -16.04 7.86 -21.73
CA LEU A 488 -16.56 6.52 -21.99
C LEU A 488 -17.06 6.36 -23.43
N ASP A 489 -17.86 7.31 -23.92
CA ASP A 489 -18.44 7.25 -25.27
C ASP A 489 -17.34 7.25 -26.34
N SER A 490 -16.25 8.00 -26.14
CA SER A 490 -15.11 8.02 -27.06
C SER A 490 -14.31 6.71 -27.05
N LEU A 491 -14.20 6.05 -25.90
CA LEU A 491 -13.59 4.71 -25.82
C LEU A 491 -14.48 3.66 -26.49
N LEU A 492 -15.76 3.60 -26.14
CA LEU A 492 -16.70 2.63 -26.70
C LEU A 492 -16.82 2.79 -28.22
N ASP A 493 -16.86 4.03 -28.73
CA ASP A 493 -16.87 4.30 -30.17
C ASP A 493 -15.57 3.88 -30.87
N ARG A 494 -14.45 3.72 -30.17
CA ARG A 494 -13.22 3.20 -30.78
C ARG A 494 -13.17 1.68 -30.79
N VAL A 495 -13.68 1.03 -29.75
CA VAL A 495 -13.50 -0.43 -29.54
C VAL A 495 -14.73 -1.27 -29.90
N LEU A 496 -15.94 -0.69 -29.90
CA LEU A 496 -17.20 -1.40 -30.17
C LEU A 496 -17.84 -1.02 -31.52
N ASN A 497 -18.66 -1.95 -32.02
CA ASN A 497 -19.53 -1.72 -33.17
C ASN A 497 -20.63 -0.72 -32.78
N VAL A 498 -20.87 0.28 -33.64
CA VAL A 498 -21.83 1.39 -33.42
C VAL A 498 -23.21 0.93 -32.90
N PRO A 499 -23.82 -0.17 -33.40
CA PRO A 499 -25.14 -0.60 -32.92
C PRO A 499 -25.15 -1.09 -31.45
N ARG A 500 -23.99 -1.48 -30.90
CA ARG A 500 -23.88 -2.05 -29.55
C ARG A 500 -23.33 -1.07 -28.50
N THR A 501 -22.77 0.07 -28.93
CA THR A 501 -22.23 1.12 -28.04
C THR A 501 -23.24 1.54 -26.97
N ALA A 502 -24.47 1.88 -27.37
CA ALA A 502 -25.49 2.36 -26.44
C ALA A 502 -25.94 1.29 -25.41
N GLU A 503 -25.95 0.02 -25.83
CA GLU A 503 -26.29 -1.10 -24.95
C GLU A 503 -25.22 -1.30 -23.88
N VAL A 504 -23.95 -1.38 -24.28
CA VAL A 504 -22.82 -1.57 -23.36
C VAL A 504 -22.65 -0.35 -22.44
N ARG A 505 -22.81 0.87 -22.98
CA ARG A 505 -22.79 2.11 -22.18
C ARG A 505 -23.81 2.05 -21.05
N ARG A 506 -25.06 1.68 -21.36
CA ARG A 506 -26.12 1.55 -20.35
C ARG A 506 -25.78 0.50 -19.30
N GLN A 507 -25.26 -0.66 -19.71
CA GLN A 507 -24.84 -1.70 -18.77
C GLN A 507 -23.74 -1.23 -17.81
N ILE A 508 -22.76 -0.46 -18.30
CA ILE A 508 -21.70 0.12 -17.47
C ILE A 508 -22.30 1.10 -16.47
N LEU A 509 -23.15 2.03 -16.91
CA LEU A 509 -23.76 3.03 -16.03
C LEU A 509 -24.70 2.40 -15.01
N ASP A 510 -25.49 1.40 -15.41
CA ASP A 510 -26.35 0.63 -14.50
C ASP A 510 -25.51 -0.08 -13.44
N LEU A 511 -24.34 -0.63 -13.81
CA LEU A 511 -23.43 -1.29 -12.88
C LEU A 511 -22.81 -0.33 -11.86
N VAL A 512 -22.39 0.86 -12.30
CA VAL A 512 -21.86 1.89 -11.40
C VAL A 512 -22.97 2.43 -10.50
N GLY A 513 -24.15 2.71 -11.05
CA GLY A 513 -25.31 3.19 -10.29
C GLY A 513 -25.89 2.16 -9.31
N ALA A 514 -25.68 0.87 -9.57
CA ALA A 514 -26.05 -0.22 -8.65
C ALA A 514 -25.07 -0.41 -7.48
N THR A 515 -24.02 0.40 -7.39
CA THR A 515 -23.11 0.37 -6.23
C THR A 515 -23.87 0.72 -4.96
N ARG A 516 -23.75 -0.16 -3.96
CA ARG A 516 -24.39 0.00 -2.66
C ARG A 516 -23.38 0.44 -1.63
N ASP A 517 -23.81 1.31 -0.72
CA ASP A 517 -23.04 1.63 0.47
C ASP A 517 -23.12 0.51 1.53
N LEU A 518 -22.43 0.73 2.65
CA LEU A 518 -22.45 -0.10 3.86
C LEU A 518 -23.87 -0.38 4.38
N THR A 519 -24.83 0.51 4.13
CA THR A 519 -26.23 0.36 4.57
C THR A 519 -27.13 -0.32 3.53
N GLY A 520 -26.60 -0.63 2.35
CA GLY A 520 -27.30 -1.26 1.25
C GLY A 520 -28.03 -0.29 0.31
N ASN A 521 -27.87 1.03 0.50
CA ASN A 521 -28.50 2.06 -0.31
C ASN A 521 -27.66 2.37 -1.56
N THR A 522 -28.33 2.70 -2.68
CA THR A 522 -27.68 3.12 -3.92
C THR A 522 -27.52 4.63 -3.98
N HIS A 523 -26.46 5.10 -4.64
CA HIS A 523 -26.08 6.52 -4.65
C HIS A 523 -26.12 7.10 -6.07
N PRO A 524 -27.31 7.47 -6.59
CA PRO A 524 -27.44 7.99 -7.96
C PRO A 524 -26.70 9.33 -8.17
N GLY A 525 -26.41 10.07 -7.09
CA GLY A 525 -25.64 11.32 -7.14
C GLY A 525 -24.14 11.14 -7.35
N PHE A 526 -23.61 9.93 -7.20
CA PHE A 526 -22.18 9.66 -7.36
C PHE A 526 -21.71 9.81 -8.82
N VAL A 527 -22.57 9.43 -9.77
CA VAL A 527 -22.34 9.65 -11.22
C VAL A 527 -23.29 10.72 -11.71
N ARG A 528 -22.72 11.83 -12.18
CA ARG A 528 -23.48 12.93 -12.77
C ARG A 528 -23.68 12.68 -14.26
N THR A 529 -24.94 12.56 -14.65
CA THR A 529 -25.37 12.47 -16.06
C THR A 529 -26.13 13.71 -16.52
N GLN A 530 -26.43 14.64 -15.61
CA GLN A 530 -27.15 15.88 -15.90
C GLN A 530 -26.51 17.06 -15.15
N ALA A 531 -26.52 18.21 -15.79
CA ALA A 531 -26.18 19.49 -15.18
C ALA A 531 -27.31 19.98 -14.28
N PRO A 532 -27.06 20.94 -13.36
CA PRO A 532 -28.10 21.51 -12.50
C PRO A 532 -29.27 22.16 -13.26
N ASP A 533 -29.06 22.54 -14.52
CA ASP A 533 -30.05 23.11 -15.42
C ASP A 533 -30.86 22.06 -16.21
N GLY A 534 -30.59 20.77 -15.99
CA GLY A 534 -31.24 19.65 -16.68
C GLY A 534 -30.60 19.26 -18.02
N THR A 535 -29.51 19.91 -18.44
CA THR A 535 -28.77 19.54 -19.65
C THR A 535 -28.10 18.17 -19.46
N GLU A 536 -28.24 17.27 -20.43
CA GLU A 536 -27.56 15.98 -20.42
C GLU A 536 -26.04 16.18 -20.52
N LEU A 537 -25.31 15.68 -19.53
CA LEU A 537 -23.85 15.72 -19.48
C LEU A 537 -23.28 14.34 -19.83
N ALA A 538 -22.04 14.32 -20.32
CA ALA A 538 -21.28 13.09 -20.34
C ALA A 538 -21.18 12.53 -18.92
N PRO A 539 -21.39 11.22 -18.72
CA PRO A 539 -21.41 10.62 -17.40
C PRO A 539 -20.05 10.82 -16.73
N ALA A 540 -19.99 11.45 -15.57
CA ALA A 540 -18.74 11.65 -14.84
C ALA A 540 -18.93 11.34 -13.36
N VAL A 541 -17.90 10.79 -12.72
CA VAL A 541 -17.88 10.70 -11.26
C VAL A 541 -17.81 12.11 -10.69
N ASP A 542 -18.62 12.41 -9.67
CA ASP A 542 -18.53 13.67 -8.96
C ASP A 542 -17.39 13.62 -7.91
N PRO A 543 -16.26 14.33 -8.12
CA PRO A 543 -15.16 14.33 -7.17
C PRO A 543 -15.50 15.01 -5.83
N THR A 544 -16.62 15.76 -5.78
CA THR A 544 -17.11 16.42 -4.57
C THR A 544 -18.13 15.60 -3.80
N TYR A 545 -18.48 14.41 -4.29
CA TYR A 545 -19.39 13.51 -3.61
C TYR A 545 -18.78 13.03 -2.30
N THR A 546 -19.53 13.19 -1.20
CA THR A 546 -19.11 12.74 0.13
C THR A 546 -20.20 11.90 0.78
N SER A 547 -19.78 10.90 1.55
CA SER A 547 -20.65 10.11 2.43
C SER A 547 -20.30 10.35 3.88
N ASP A 548 -21.32 10.38 4.74
CA ASP A 548 -21.16 10.44 6.18
C ASP A 548 -21.12 9.03 6.78
N TYR A 549 -20.13 8.77 7.62
CA TYR A 549 -20.03 7.56 8.42
C TYR A 549 -20.10 7.91 9.91
N THR A 550 -21.11 7.39 10.60
CA THR A 550 -21.23 7.54 12.05
C THR A 550 -20.53 6.37 12.74
N THR A 551 -19.48 6.68 13.49
CA THR A 551 -18.72 5.72 14.27
C THR A 551 -19.53 5.22 15.48
N PRO A 552 -19.19 4.06 16.08
CA PRO A 552 -19.93 3.51 17.22
C PRO A 552 -20.00 4.40 18.46
N ASP A 553 -19.06 5.34 18.62
CA ASP A 553 -19.03 6.34 19.69
C ASP A 553 -19.84 7.61 19.35
N GLY A 554 -20.55 7.62 18.22
CA GLY A 554 -21.48 8.68 17.84
C GLY A 554 -20.85 9.86 17.10
N ARG A 555 -19.55 9.83 16.78
CA ARG A 555 -18.92 10.83 15.92
C ARG A 555 -19.32 10.60 14.46
N THR A 556 -19.57 11.66 13.71
CA THR A 556 -19.79 11.57 12.27
C THR A 556 -18.55 12.02 11.53
N ILE A 557 -18.07 11.19 10.61
CA ILE A 557 -16.90 11.45 9.76
C ILE A 557 -17.41 11.57 8.33
N THR A 558 -17.14 12.71 7.69
CA THR A 558 -17.44 12.92 6.27
C THR A 558 -16.25 12.47 5.44
N LEU A 559 -16.48 11.54 4.51
CA LEU A 559 -15.47 10.92 3.67
C LEU A 559 -15.83 11.12 2.19
N PRO A 560 -14.84 11.25 1.28
CA PRO A 560 -15.13 11.31 -0.14
C PRO A 560 -15.69 9.96 -0.65
N GLY A 561 -16.54 10.01 -1.67
CA GLY A 561 -17.03 8.80 -2.32
C GLY A 561 -18.12 8.05 -1.55
N ILE A 562 -18.34 6.78 -1.91
CA ILE A 562 -19.34 5.88 -1.31
C ILE A 562 -18.69 4.98 -0.26
N VAL A 563 -19.12 5.05 1.00
CA VAL A 563 -18.61 4.14 2.05
C VAL A 563 -19.12 2.72 1.81
N THR A 564 -18.21 1.79 1.52
CA THR A 564 -18.53 0.39 1.16
C THR A 564 -18.32 -0.59 2.29
N ALA A 565 -17.31 -0.36 3.13
CA ALA A 565 -17.06 -1.15 4.33
C ALA A 565 -16.48 -0.27 5.44
N ALA A 566 -16.73 -0.64 6.68
CA ALA A 566 -16.10 -0.01 7.83
C ALA A 566 -15.86 -1.07 8.91
N GLU A 567 -14.64 -1.10 9.45
CA GLU A 567 -14.27 -1.97 10.55
C GLU A 567 -13.62 -1.19 11.69
N ARG A 568 -13.72 -1.73 12.89
CA ARG A 568 -13.10 -1.18 14.08
C ARG A 568 -11.97 -2.08 14.53
N HIS A 569 -10.80 -1.49 14.73
CA HIS A 569 -9.63 -2.19 15.24
C HIS A 569 -9.15 -1.56 16.54
N VAL A 570 -8.84 -2.39 17.53
CA VAL A 570 -8.25 -1.93 18.79
C VAL A 570 -6.79 -2.34 18.79
N MET A 571 -5.92 -1.34 18.82
CA MET A 571 -4.48 -1.54 18.81
C MET A 571 -3.90 -1.17 20.18
N ARG A 572 -2.98 -1.99 20.66
CA ARG A 572 -2.15 -1.60 21.81
C ARG A 572 -1.30 -0.40 21.41
N THR A 573 -0.98 0.45 22.37
CA THR A 573 -0.05 1.57 22.18
C THR A 573 1.14 1.38 23.12
N ASP A 574 2.15 2.22 22.92
CA ASP A 574 3.30 2.31 23.81
C ASP A 574 2.97 3.17 25.05
N GLY A 575 1.78 3.78 25.08
CA GLY A 575 1.28 4.55 26.21
C GLY A 575 0.90 3.67 27.40
N VAL A 576 1.05 4.24 28.60
CA VAL A 576 0.64 3.62 29.86
C VAL A 576 -0.25 4.60 30.62
N THR A 577 -1.41 4.13 31.06
CA THR A 577 -2.25 4.86 32.02
C THR A 577 -1.97 4.35 33.42
N VAL A 578 -1.98 5.25 34.39
CA VAL A 578 -1.68 4.96 35.79
C VAL A 578 -2.88 5.36 36.63
N ASP A 579 -3.56 4.37 37.20
CA ASP A 579 -4.62 4.61 38.17
C ASP A 579 -4.02 4.50 39.58
N ALA A 580 -4.31 5.46 40.46
CA ALA A 580 -3.86 5.43 41.84
C ALA A 580 -5.06 5.32 42.80
N PHE A 581 -5.03 4.34 43.69
CA PHE A 581 -6.08 4.10 44.67
C PHE A 581 -5.50 4.08 46.09
N LEU A 582 -6.13 4.84 46.98
CA LEU A 582 -5.78 4.88 48.38
C LEU A 582 -6.39 3.65 49.08
N GLY A 583 -5.58 2.95 49.89
CA GLY A 583 -6.08 1.82 50.67
C GLY A 583 -7.16 2.24 51.67
N GLU A 584 -8.17 1.38 51.86
CA GLU A 584 -9.30 1.60 52.78
C GLU A 584 -8.94 1.39 54.27
N GLY A 585 -7.72 0.91 54.56
CA GLY A 585 -7.28 0.63 55.92
C GLY A 585 -7.11 1.91 56.75
N GLN A 586 -8.01 2.14 57.72
CA GLN A 586 -7.90 3.20 58.73
C GLN A 586 -7.05 2.81 59.96
N GLY A 587 -6.30 1.70 59.89
CA GLY A 587 -5.80 0.97 61.07
C GLY A 587 -4.94 1.76 62.07
N LEU A 588 -4.41 2.92 61.69
CA LEU A 588 -3.60 3.81 62.55
C LEU A 588 -4.01 5.29 62.47
N ASP A 589 -5.19 5.63 61.90
CA ASP A 589 -5.58 7.03 61.64
C ASP A 589 -5.63 7.87 62.93
N ALA A 590 -6.11 7.34 64.05
CA ALA A 590 -6.14 8.12 65.31
C ALA A 590 -4.73 8.43 65.86
N TYR A 591 -3.82 7.45 65.79
CA TYR A 591 -2.45 7.62 66.28
C TYR A 591 -1.63 8.55 65.37
N SER A 592 -1.74 8.35 64.05
CA SER A 592 -1.06 9.19 63.05
C SER A 592 -1.62 10.61 63.00
N THR A 593 -2.94 10.79 63.11
CA THR A 593 -3.57 12.12 63.26
C THR A 593 -3.06 12.80 64.54
N GLY A 594 -2.97 12.06 65.65
CA GLY A 594 -2.39 12.58 66.89
C GLY A 594 -0.94 13.01 66.73
N LEU A 595 -0.12 12.24 66.01
CA LEU A 595 1.29 12.56 65.81
C LEU A 595 1.49 13.73 64.83
N GLN A 596 0.66 13.83 63.78
CA GLN A 596 0.62 14.97 62.87
C GLN A 596 0.18 16.25 63.59
N GLU A 597 -0.85 16.18 64.44
CA GLU A 597 -1.25 17.32 65.28
C GLU A 597 -0.12 17.79 66.18
N GLN A 598 0.62 16.87 66.80
CA GLN A 598 1.77 17.22 67.63
C GLN A 598 2.92 17.82 66.82
N ALA A 599 3.19 17.29 65.62
CA ALA A 599 4.20 17.85 64.71
C ALA A 599 3.82 19.27 64.25
N LEU A 600 2.54 19.50 63.90
CA LEU A 600 2.02 20.82 63.56
C LEU A 600 2.10 21.78 64.75
N ARG A 601 1.78 21.32 65.97
CA ARG A 601 1.95 22.12 67.19
C ARG A 601 3.41 22.48 67.44
N ALA A 602 4.34 21.54 67.25
CA ALA A 602 5.77 21.77 67.40
C ALA A 602 6.29 22.79 66.37
N GLN A 603 5.89 22.64 65.10
CA GLN A 603 6.26 23.57 64.04
C GLN A 603 5.66 24.97 64.26
N ALA A 604 4.40 25.05 64.71
CA ALA A 604 3.77 26.32 65.06
C ALA A 604 4.50 27.01 66.23
N ALA A 605 4.93 26.25 67.24
CA ALA A 605 5.71 26.77 68.36
C ALA A 605 7.10 27.27 67.92
N ASP A 606 7.76 26.55 67.00
CA ASP A 606 9.06 26.97 66.43
C ASP A 606 8.94 28.23 65.57
N ASN A 607 7.91 28.31 64.73
CA ASN A 607 7.62 29.52 63.95
C ASN A 607 7.33 30.72 64.86
N LEU A 608 6.55 30.52 65.93
CA LEU A 608 6.28 31.57 66.92
C LEU A 608 7.58 32.03 67.59
N LEU A 609 8.48 31.12 67.98
CA LEU A 609 9.78 31.50 68.56
C LEU A 609 10.61 32.34 67.59
N LYS A 610 10.68 31.94 66.32
CA LYS A 610 11.40 32.69 65.27
C LYS A 610 10.79 34.08 65.04
N GLU A 611 9.47 34.19 65.01
CA GLU A 611 8.78 35.49 64.92
C GLU A 611 9.13 36.38 66.12
N ARG A 612 9.11 35.84 67.34
CA ARG A 612 9.51 36.60 68.55
C ARG A 612 10.97 37.02 68.53
N GLU A 613 11.86 36.18 68.00
CA GLU A 613 13.26 36.54 67.82
C GLU A 613 13.46 37.62 66.76
N ALA A 614 12.71 37.56 65.65
CA ALA A 614 12.71 38.59 64.61
C ALA A 614 12.18 39.93 65.15
N ASP A 615 11.06 39.92 65.88
CA ASP A 615 10.52 41.10 66.57
C ASP A 615 11.55 41.71 67.52
N ARG A 616 12.23 40.86 68.31
CA ARG A 616 13.28 41.27 69.23
C ARG A 616 14.44 41.95 68.48
N LEU A 617 14.90 41.37 67.37
CA LEU A 617 15.96 41.94 66.54
C LEU A 617 15.54 43.26 65.90
N GLN A 618 14.30 43.36 65.43
CA GLN A 618 13.76 44.59 64.86
C GLN A 618 13.74 45.72 65.91
N ILE A 619 13.25 45.44 67.11
CA ILE A 619 13.28 46.41 68.23
C ILE A 619 14.72 46.82 68.55
N ALA A 620 15.67 45.88 68.55
CA ALA A 620 17.07 46.19 68.77
C ALA A 620 17.64 47.13 67.69
N LEU A 621 17.31 46.89 66.42
CA LEU A 621 17.73 47.73 65.29
C LEU A 621 17.10 49.12 65.36
N GLU A 622 15.82 49.23 65.73
CA GLU A 622 15.13 50.51 65.93
C GLU A 622 15.80 51.33 67.05
N ILE A 623 16.07 50.71 68.20
CA ILE A 623 16.77 51.35 69.32
C ILE A 623 18.18 51.81 68.91
N ALA A 624 18.91 50.96 68.17
CA ALA A 624 20.25 51.29 67.69
C ALA A 624 20.23 52.46 66.69
N ARG A 625 19.21 52.53 65.83
CA ARG A 625 19.02 53.61 64.86
C ARG A 625 18.65 54.94 65.52
N ASP A 626 17.80 54.90 66.53
CA ASP A 626 17.34 56.09 67.25
C ASP A 626 18.37 56.66 68.23
N GLY A 627 19.40 55.87 68.60
CA GLY A 627 20.46 56.29 69.52
C GLY A 627 19.99 56.49 70.97
N ASP A 628 18.82 55.95 71.34
CA ASP A 628 18.25 56.11 72.67
C ASP A 628 18.92 55.19 73.69
N GLN A 629 19.90 55.74 74.43
CA GLN A 629 20.67 55.01 75.45
C GLN A 629 19.78 54.41 76.55
N LYS A 630 18.67 55.06 76.93
CA LYS A 630 17.78 54.54 77.99
C LYS A 630 17.02 53.32 77.50
N ARG A 631 16.53 53.32 76.25
CA ARG A 631 15.87 52.16 75.65
C ARG A 631 16.86 51.02 75.41
N ALA A 632 18.11 51.32 75.05
CA ALA A 632 19.17 50.32 74.92
C ALA A 632 19.50 49.63 76.24
N GLU A 633 19.60 50.37 77.35
CA GLU A 633 19.83 49.80 78.68
C GLU A 633 18.66 48.94 79.15
N ALA A 634 17.42 49.38 78.92
CA ALA A 634 16.21 48.61 79.23
C ALA A 634 16.15 47.32 78.40
N PHE A 635 16.44 47.39 77.09
CA PHE A 635 16.50 46.23 76.21
C PHE A 635 17.57 45.22 76.65
N ARG A 636 18.76 45.70 77.02
CA ARG A 636 19.84 44.85 77.55
C ARG A 636 19.44 44.15 78.85
N THR A 637 18.64 44.82 79.69
CA THR A 637 18.18 44.26 80.97
C THR A 637 17.12 43.18 80.75
N LEU A 638 16.20 43.38 79.80
CA LEU A 638 15.12 42.43 79.50
C LEU A 638 15.60 41.21 78.71
N PHE A 639 16.59 41.39 77.84
CA PHE A 639 17.09 40.35 76.93
C PHE A 639 18.56 40.02 77.17
N MET A 640 18.99 40.01 78.45
CA MET A 640 20.38 39.66 78.80
C MET A 640 20.77 38.37 78.06
N PRO A 641 21.84 38.39 77.24
CA PRO A 641 22.33 37.16 76.65
C PRO A 641 22.67 36.24 77.80
N THR A 642 22.01 35.08 77.85
CA THR A 642 22.40 34.00 78.75
C THR A 642 23.89 33.79 78.53
N GLN A 643 24.71 34.12 79.53
CA GLN A 643 26.14 33.81 79.47
C GLN A 643 26.21 32.30 79.23
N ILE A 644 26.66 31.93 78.03
CA ILE A 644 27.06 30.56 77.75
C ILE A 644 28.26 30.34 78.67
N VAL A 645 27.99 29.80 79.85
CA VAL A 645 29.03 29.26 80.73
C VAL A 645 29.64 28.13 79.90
N ASN A 646 30.82 28.38 79.33
CA ASN A 646 31.62 27.34 78.70
C ASN A 646 31.89 26.25 79.73
N GLN A 647 31.07 25.20 79.76
CA GLN A 647 31.26 24.03 80.64
C GLN A 647 32.46 23.16 80.22
N ILE A 648 33.31 23.64 79.30
CA ILE A 648 34.50 22.92 78.84
C ILE A 648 35.54 22.75 79.97
N ASP A 649 35.51 23.57 81.03
CA ASP A 649 36.49 23.47 82.13
C ASP A 649 36.19 22.38 83.18
N HIS A 650 35.05 21.69 83.14
CA HIS A 650 34.69 20.67 84.16
C HIS A 650 34.83 19.21 83.72
N ALA A 651 35.19 18.91 82.46
CA ALA A 651 35.40 17.53 82.00
C ALA A 651 36.85 17.03 82.15
N ALA A 652 37.80 17.86 82.60
CA ALA A 652 39.22 17.51 82.65
C ALA A 652 39.72 16.91 83.98
N VAL A 653 38.86 16.76 85.00
CA VAL A 653 39.28 16.25 86.33
C VAL A 653 38.39 15.09 86.74
N ASN A 654 38.64 13.91 86.17
CA ASN A 654 38.44 12.58 86.77
C ASN A 654 38.68 11.46 85.75
N THR A 655 39.93 11.29 85.31
CA THR A 655 40.39 10.00 84.76
C THR A 655 41.59 9.54 85.57
N ALA A 656 41.31 8.79 86.63
CA ALA A 656 42.32 8.00 87.32
C ALA A 656 42.71 6.79 86.45
N PRO A 657 44.00 6.43 86.36
CA PRO A 657 44.47 5.37 85.48
C PRO A 657 44.18 3.99 86.07
N VAL A 658 43.43 3.17 85.34
CA VAL A 658 43.30 1.73 85.61
C VAL A 658 44.46 1.01 84.95
N ASN A 659 45.36 0.51 85.80
CA ASN A 659 46.48 -0.36 85.45
C ASN A 659 46.00 -1.76 85.01
N GLY A 660 46.43 -2.18 83.83
CA GLY A 660 47.11 -3.46 83.60
C GLY A 660 46.26 -4.71 83.32
N LYS A 661 46.38 -5.27 82.12
CA LYS A 661 47.32 -6.38 81.80
C LYS A 661 47.26 -6.80 80.32
N PRO A 662 48.38 -7.22 79.71
CA PRO A 662 48.43 -7.78 78.35
C PRO A 662 48.60 -9.30 78.35
N SER A 663 47.96 -9.97 77.39
CA SER A 663 48.23 -11.30 76.80
C SER A 663 46.93 -11.72 76.09
N SER A 664 46.87 -12.16 74.85
CA SER A 664 47.82 -12.80 73.93
C SER A 664 47.17 -12.83 72.56
#